data_AF-A0A165DVY5-F1
#
_entry.id   AF-A0A165DVY5-F1
#
_cell.length_a   1.000
_cell.length_b   1.000
_cell.length_c   1.000
_cell.angle_alpha   90.00
_cell.angle_beta   90.00
_cell.angle_gamma   90.00
#
_symmetry.space_group_name_H-M   'P 1'
#
loop_
_entity.id
_entity.type
_entity.pdbx_description
1 polymer ?
#
loop_
_entity_poly.entity_id
_entity_poly.type
_entity_poly.pdbx_seq_one_letter_code
_entity_poly.pdbx_strand_id
1 'polypeptide(L)'
;MTGRMPARLPLTRGPKQQTYDVPDIGPVTTHSGDDVDAVLERMRAQFGKKFDDIAGKYGYVEFVRDGDDIVDVKPPGEFMSKISEAEVQRHLSGNFNGPSLAKDAGYAVSPTALKRLAQARMVQLAMAVHQLRHEPTIVRQLAEAGVLSRPHLLTPSDVAAGKTLQNLLSRPAAVAFALREEMHFQLARLGNWAHIAAYLEDAADMERRRFEVGIDDDSYQIGYLNVMNVVAAFVEDDMLVTAMNLCSDLVRQTKLAQYYPGGPQSKYLDRSSSVMKDRGLDGHFVKFLSWEFFDDIPKAKFTKEIKEEPKTWDALIHLLTYFPRATEEEKAQYPHDVMIKMYELLASKDFLDMLHSRSVGFVMGGHRRDEYKESLVFAWKIMERASLEKHIKNIDSLDRQSTLDKIWKDLDTTSMKMAKGKRIEQVLGLAELKPMWHAGGFAAAGYRPNADNDSDDSDEEAVAAAEPTPRKRRERPPRSTAQPEPEPAVVKPFWVGAANLLPADVTLENAPAAASRGPTNATATNNLKQNMPSSGSKNQTERSAPSAVTTPSLPLFRVPARVMAVSDRLFSRGSEKGQLKFADVEKALTSVGFTKEARYGSVVRFTPPDPQGIPFICHKPHGTDPVVSPVLQRNIAGHLNALYGWTKDWFGVKTPIPRLE
;
A
#
# COMPACT_ATOMS: atom_id res chain seq x y z
N MET A 1 -0.17 55.87 6.97
CA MET A 1 0.04 55.07 5.74
C MET A 1 -0.92 53.88 5.80
N THR A 2 -2.10 54.04 5.20
CA THR A 2 -3.15 53.02 5.14
C THR A 2 -2.86 52.09 3.97
N GLY A 3 -2.25 50.94 4.25
CA GLY A 3 -2.02 49.88 3.26
C GLY A 3 -3.32 49.15 2.97
N ARG A 4 -3.90 49.38 1.78
CA ARG A 4 -4.87 48.46 1.17
C ARG A 4 -4.16 47.14 0.87
N MET A 5 -4.58 46.06 1.52
CA MET A 5 -4.30 44.69 1.08
C MET A 5 -5.41 44.21 0.13
N PRO A 6 -5.10 43.30 -0.82
CA PRO A 6 -5.92 43.04 -1.99
C PRO A 6 -7.24 42.33 -1.68
N ALA A 7 -8.21 42.58 -2.55
CA ALA A 7 -9.54 41.98 -2.53
C ALA A 7 -9.51 40.45 -2.69
N ARG A 8 -10.56 39.82 -2.14
CA ARG A 8 -11.01 38.43 -2.22
C ARG A 8 -10.51 37.69 -3.49
N LEU A 9 -10.03 36.46 -3.29
CA LEU A 9 -9.66 35.54 -4.36
C LEU A 9 -10.80 35.39 -5.39
N PRO A 10 -10.50 35.42 -6.70
CA PRO A 10 -11.49 35.25 -7.75
C PRO A 10 -11.82 33.76 -7.98
N LEU A 11 -13.06 33.47 -8.35
CA LEU A 11 -13.41 32.31 -9.16
C LEU A 11 -12.66 32.45 -10.49
N THR A 12 -11.53 31.77 -10.65
CA THR A 12 -10.69 31.89 -11.85
C THR A 12 -11.27 31.11 -13.03
N ARG A 13 -11.24 31.69 -14.23
CA ARG A 13 -11.52 31.00 -15.51
C ARG A 13 -10.65 29.75 -15.67
N GLY A 14 -11.28 28.57 -15.70
CA GLY A 14 -10.64 27.29 -16.04
C GLY A 14 -10.51 27.06 -17.56
N PRO A 15 -9.74 26.05 -17.99
CA PRO A 15 -9.55 25.68 -19.40
C PRO A 15 -10.81 25.01 -20.01
N LYS A 16 -10.77 24.81 -21.34
CA LYS A 16 -11.90 24.42 -22.23
C LYS A 16 -12.73 23.21 -21.74
N GLN A 17 -14.03 23.29 -22.02
CA GLN A 17 -15.11 22.32 -21.79
C GLN A 17 -14.69 20.84 -21.67
N GLN A 18 -14.96 20.25 -20.51
CA GLN A 18 -15.16 18.80 -20.34
C GLN A 18 -16.41 18.59 -19.49
N THR A 19 -17.39 17.88 -20.04
CA THR A 19 -18.60 17.47 -19.32
C THR A 19 -18.25 16.20 -18.56
N TYR A 20 -18.39 16.22 -17.24
CA TYR A 20 -18.20 15.02 -16.42
C TYR A 20 -19.55 14.48 -16.00
N ASP A 21 -19.84 13.25 -16.43
CA ASP A 21 -21.02 12.53 -15.98
C ASP A 21 -20.66 11.84 -14.66
N VAL A 22 -21.05 12.45 -13.54
CA VAL A 22 -20.93 11.80 -12.23
C VAL A 22 -22.20 10.96 -12.05
N PRO A 23 -22.08 9.64 -11.85
CA PRO A 23 -23.24 8.79 -11.60
C PRO A 23 -24.13 9.40 -10.51
N ASP A 24 -25.43 9.53 -10.77
CA ASP A 24 -26.47 10.10 -9.89
C ASP A 24 -26.41 11.61 -9.61
N ILE A 25 -25.54 12.37 -10.29
CA ILE A 25 -25.53 13.85 -10.22
C ILE A 25 -25.81 14.48 -11.61
N GLY A 26 -25.64 13.70 -12.68
CA GLY A 26 -25.75 14.19 -14.05
C GLY A 26 -24.52 14.98 -14.48
N PRO A 27 -24.55 15.61 -15.67
CA PRO A 27 -23.41 16.35 -16.21
C PRO A 27 -23.09 17.56 -15.32
N VAL A 28 -21.91 17.55 -14.71
CA VAL A 28 -21.36 18.73 -14.05
C VAL A 28 -20.83 19.65 -15.14
N THR A 29 -21.70 20.52 -15.67
CA THR A 29 -21.28 21.61 -16.54
C THR A 29 -20.79 22.78 -15.69
N THR A 30 -19.47 22.97 -15.64
CA THR A 30 -18.95 24.32 -15.45
C THR A 30 -19.30 25.07 -16.73
N HIS A 31 -20.37 25.88 -16.72
CA HIS A 31 -20.73 26.73 -17.86
C HIS A 31 -19.62 27.77 -18.04
N SER A 32 -18.53 27.40 -18.73
CA SER A 32 -17.37 28.27 -18.95
C SER A 32 -17.62 29.37 -19.99
N GLY A 33 -18.88 29.56 -20.39
CA GLY A 33 -19.32 30.61 -21.32
C GLY A 33 -20.30 31.60 -20.71
N ASP A 34 -21.00 31.20 -19.64
CA ASP A 34 -21.81 32.13 -18.88
C ASP A 34 -20.88 32.91 -17.95
N ASP A 35 -21.06 34.23 -17.94
CA ASP A 35 -20.40 35.06 -16.95
C ASP A 35 -20.80 34.55 -15.56
N VAL A 36 -19.85 33.92 -14.85
CA VAL A 36 -20.09 33.33 -13.53
C VAL A 36 -20.69 34.38 -12.61
N ASP A 37 -20.28 35.64 -12.75
CA ASP A 37 -20.85 36.75 -12.02
C ASP A 37 -22.32 36.97 -12.38
N ALA A 38 -22.71 36.88 -13.66
CA ALA A 38 -24.11 36.95 -14.08
C ALA A 38 -24.95 35.78 -13.56
N VAL A 39 -24.39 34.57 -13.49
CA VAL A 39 -25.08 33.43 -12.86
C VAL A 39 -25.27 33.69 -11.37
N LEU A 40 -24.23 34.14 -10.66
CA LEU A 40 -24.31 34.47 -9.24
C LEU A 40 -25.29 35.62 -8.96
N GLU A 41 -25.32 36.66 -9.80
CA GLU A 41 -26.28 37.77 -9.72
C GLU A 41 -27.71 37.28 -9.96
N ARG A 42 -27.94 36.42 -10.96
CA ARG A 42 -29.23 35.79 -11.20
C ARG A 42 -29.67 34.95 -10.00
N MET A 43 -28.78 34.16 -9.41
CA MET A 43 -29.10 33.34 -8.24
C MET A 43 -29.38 34.20 -7.00
N ARG A 44 -28.64 35.29 -6.79
CA ARG A 44 -28.95 36.28 -5.75
C ARG A 44 -30.30 36.95 -5.98
N ALA A 45 -30.63 37.30 -7.22
CA ALA A 45 -31.92 37.88 -7.56
C ALA A 45 -33.07 36.88 -7.31
N GLN A 46 -32.86 35.60 -7.62
CA GLN A 46 -33.87 34.56 -7.49
C GLN A 46 -34.08 34.09 -6.05
N PHE A 47 -33.01 33.85 -5.29
CA PHE A 47 -33.05 33.22 -3.97
C PHE A 47 -32.75 34.18 -2.81
N GLY A 48 -32.32 35.40 -3.13
CA GLY A 48 -32.08 36.49 -2.17
C GLY A 48 -31.18 36.08 -1.01
N LYS A 49 -31.63 36.43 0.20
CA LYS A 49 -30.91 36.19 1.44
C LYS A 49 -30.55 34.72 1.66
N LYS A 50 -31.37 33.76 1.21
CA LYS A 50 -31.08 32.32 1.37
C LYS A 50 -29.78 31.94 0.66
N PHE A 51 -29.57 32.45 -0.55
CA PHE A 51 -28.34 32.21 -1.31
C PHE A 51 -27.13 32.83 -0.61
N ASP A 52 -27.23 34.10 -0.20
CA ASP A 52 -26.11 34.79 0.47
C ASP A 52 -25.78 34.18 1.84
N ASP A 53 -26.78 33.76 2.62
CA ASP A 53 -26.58 33.08 3.90
C ASP A 53 -25.87 31.73 3.71
N ILE A 54 -26.25 30.95 2.69
CA ILE A 54 -25.59 29.67 2.39
C ILE A 54 -24.18 29.91 1.81
N ALA A 55 -24.05 30.77 0.82
CA ALA A 55 -22.76 31.06 0.19
C ALA A 55 -21.77 31.68 1.19
N GLY A 56 -22.21 32.57 2.06
CA GLY A 56 -21.38 33.14 3.12
C GLY A 56 -21.00 32.11 4.19
N LYS A 57 -21.95 31.27 4.61
CA LYS A 57 -21.69 30.26 5.65
C LYS A 57 -20.87 29.07 5.17
N TYR A 58 -21.04 28.63 3.93
CA TYR A 58 -20.45 27.40 3.40
C TYR A 58 -19.42 27.64 2.30
N GLY A 59 -19.35 28.83 1.72
CA GLY A 59 -18.46 29.18 0.62
C GLY A 59 -18.93 28.63 -0.73
N TYR A 60 -19.93 27.76 -0.70
CA TYR A 60 -20.50 27.04 -1.84
C TYR A 60 -22.01 26.88 -1.64
N VAL A 61 -22.71 26.64 -2.74
CA VAL A 61 -24.15 26.41 -2.77
C VAL A 61 -24.43 25.23 -3.68
N GLU A 62 -25.26 24.29 -3.23
CA GLU A 62 -25.80 23.24 -4.09
C GLU A 62 -27.12 23.72 -4.69
N PHE A 63 -27.22 23.65 -6.02
CA PHE A 63 -28.44 23.97 -6.75
C PHE A 63 -29.35 22.73 -6.80
N VAL A 64 -30.59 22.88 -6.39
CA VAL A 64 -31.65 21.88 -6.59
C VAL A 64 -32.31 22.20 -7.92
N ARG A 65 -32.30 21.22 -8.83
CA ARG A 65 -32.89 21.37 -10.16
C ARG A 65 -34.16 20.53 -10.30
N ASP A 66 -35.11 21.06 -11.06
CA ASP A 66 -36.26 20.34 -11.60
C ASP A 66 -36.21 20.48 -13.12
N GLY A 67 -35.72 19.44 -13.81
CA GLY A 67 -35.31 19.56 -15.21
C GLY A 67 -34.12 20.50 -15.40
N ASP A 68 -34.27 21.48 -16.29
CA ASP A 68 -33.24 22.51 -16.57
C ASP A 68 -33.33 23.72 -15.63
N ASP A 69 -34.43 23.84 -14.87
CA ASP A 69 -34.68 24.98 -13.99
C ASP A 69 -34.05 24.77 -12.62
N ILE A 70 -33.38 25.82 -12.11
CA ILE A 70 -32.89 25.85 -10.72
C ILE A 70 -34.06 26.31 -9.84
N VAL A 71 -34.58 25.41 -9.02
CA VAL A 71 -35.78 25.64 -8.19
C VAL A 71 -35.46 25.97 -6.74
N ASP A 72 -34.29 25.56 -6.24
CA ASP A 72 -33.86 25.89 -4.89
C ASP A 72 -32.33 25.89 -4.74
N VAL A 73 -31.86 26.41 -3.61
CA VAL A 73 -30.48 26.37 -3.15
C VAL A 73 -30.38 25.74 -1.78
N LYS A 74 -29.41 24.84 -1.58
CA LYS A 74 -29.17 24.17 -0.29
C LYS A 74 -27.68 24.19 0.08
N PRO A 75 -27.34 23.99 1.36
CA PRO A 75 -25.95 23.81 1.78
C PRO A 75 -25.26 22.67 1.02
N PRO A 76 -23.96 22.79 0.74
CA PRO A 76 -23.18 21.72 0.13
C PRO A 76 -23.13 20.54 1.10
N GLY A 77 -23.62 19.38 0.66
CA GLY A 77 -23.66 18.17 1.47
C GLY A 77 -23.31 16.95 0.64
N GLU A 78 -24.06 16.69 -0.42
CA GLU A 78 -23.89 15.47 -1.20
C GLU A 78 -22.81 15.62 -2.26
N PHE A 79 -22.70 16.77 -2.92
CA PHE A 79 -21.82 16.96 -4.05
C PHE A 79 -20.35 16.83 -3.66
N MET A 80 -19.92 17.54 -2.62
CA MET A 80 -18.53 17.49 -2.14
C MET A 80 -18.15 16.11 -1.62
N SER A 81 -19.09 15.41 -0.97
CA SER A 81 -18.89 14.03 -0.53
C SER A 81 -18.76 13.07 -1.72
N LYS A 82 -19.60 13.24 -2.75
CA LYS A 82 -19.57 12.41 -3.97
C LYS A 82 -18.29 12.66 -4.77
N ILE A 83 -17.85 13.91 -4.94
CA ILE A 83 -16.55 14.21 -5.56
C ILE A 83 -15.41 13.59 -4.76
N SER A 84 -15.41 13.78 -3.44
CA SER A 84 -14.35 13.23 -2.58
C SER A 84 -14.29 11.71 -2.69
N GLU A 85 -15.45 11.02 -2.69
CA GLU A 85 -15.50 9.57 -2.85
C GLU A 85 -15.07 9.14 -4.25
N ALA A 86 -15.49 9.84 -5.31
CA ALA A 86 -15.05 9.56 -6.68
C ALA A 86 -13.52 9.68 -6.83
N GLU A 87 -12.91 10.70 -6.22
CA GLU A 87 -11.45 10.87 -6.19
C GLU A 87 -10.76 9.77 -5.38
N VAL A 88 -11.32 9.38 -4.24
CA VAL A 88 -10.81 8.22 -3.46
C VAL A 88 -10.86 6.95 -4.30
N GLN A 89 -11.97 6.66 -4.98
CA GLN A 89 -12.09 5.48 -5.84
C GLN A 89 -11.13 5.53 -7.03
N ARG A 90 -10.99 6.71 -7.66
CA ARG A 90 -10.01 6.92 -8.74
C ARG A 90 -8.60 6.62 -8.24
N HIS A 91 -8.20 7.15 -7.09
CA HIS A 91 -6.90 6.93 -6.48
C HIS A 91 -6.67 5.44 -6.17
N LEU A 92 -7.62 4.79 -5.48
CA LEU A 92 -7.52 3.37 -5.10
C LEU A 92 -7.50 2.43 -6.32
N SER A 93 -8.11 2.82 -7.43
CA SER A 93 -8.07 2.06 -8.68
C SER A 93 -6.70 2.10 -9.40
N GLY A 94 -5.78 2.96 -8.94
CA GLY A 94 -4.50 3.19 -9.59
C GLY A 94 -4.56 4.14 -10.79
N ASN A 95 -5.70 4.81 -11.02
CA ASN A 95 -5.88 5.76 -12.10
C ASN A 95 -5.34 7.16 -11.74
N PHE A 96 -4.04 7.24 -11.41
CA PHE A 96 -3.37 8.45 -10.93
C PHE A 96 -3.25 9.57 -11.98
N ASN A 97 -3.47 9.25 -13.26
CA ASN A 97 -3.34 10.20 -14.37
C ASN A 97 -4.67 10.46 -15.10
N GLY A 98 -5.75 9.86 -14.61
CA GLY A 98 -7.08 10.14 -15.09
C GLY A 98 -7.47 11.60 -14.80
N PRO A 99 -8.52 12.10 -15.47
CA PRO A 99 -9.10 13.39 -15.11
C PRO A 99 -9.49 13.37 -13.63
N SER A 100 -9.04 14.40 -12.91
CA SER A 100 -9.43 14.59 -11.51
C SER A 100 -10.56 15.60 -11.50
N LEU A 101 -11.76 15.13 -11.16
CA LEU A 101 -12.94 15.95 -10.95
C LEU A 101 -12.65 17.09 -9.98
N ALA A 102 -11.93 16.78 -8.89
CA ALA A 102 -11.47 17.76 -7.93
C ALA A 102 -10.59 18.83 -8.59
N LYS A 103 -9.56 18.42 -9.35
CA LYS A 103 -8.63 19.33 -10.02
C LYS A 103 -9.30 20.19 -11.09
N ASP A 104 -10.11 19.56 -11.93
CA ASP A 104 -10.75 20.20 -13.08
C ASP A 104 -11.84 21.18 -12.62
N ALA A 105 -12.49 20.88 -11.49
CA ALA A 105 -13.46 21.77 -10.87
C ALA A 105 -12.84 22.76 -9.84
N GLY A 106 -11.53 22.67 -9.59
CA GLY A 106 -10.81 23.54 -8.63
C GLY A 106 -11.18 23.31 -7.16
N TYR A 107 -11.63 22.10 -6.82
CA TYR A 107 -12.02 21.72 -5.46
C TYR A 107 -10.96 20.86 -4.78
N ALA A 108 -10.62 21.19 -3.53
CA ALA A 108 -9.86 20.28 -2.70
C ALA A 108 -10.71 19.05 -2.31
N VAL A 109 -10.09 17.87 -2.30
CA VAL A 109 -10.71 16.68 -1.70
C VAL A 109 -10.84 16.92 -0.20
N SER A 110 -11.96 16.51 0.41
CA SER A 110 -12.17 16.71 1.84
C SER A 110 -11.05 16.08 2.68
N PRO A 111 -10.59 16.71 3.77
CA PRO A 111 -9.64 16.14 4.72
C PRO A 111 -10.04 14.74 5.21
N THR A 112 -11.33 14.50 5.42
CA THR A 112 -11.87 13.20 5.83
C THR A 112 -11.58 12.10 4.81
N ALA A 113 -11.75 12.40 3.51
CA ALA A 113 -11.45 11.46 2.44
C ALA A 113 -9.94 11.26 2.25
N LEU A 114 -9.15 12.33 2.30
CA LEU A 114 -7.68 12.26 2.26
C LEU A 114 -7.11 11.47 3.42
N LYS A 115 -7.67 11.63 4.63
CA LYS A 115 -7.30 10.86 5.81
C LYS A 115 -7.50 9.36 5.60
N ARG A 116 -8.62 8.95 4.99
CA ARG A 116 -8.87 7.52 4.66
C ARG A 116 -7.79 6.97 3.74
N LEU A 117 -7.40 7.71 2.70
CA LEU A 117 -6.31 7.33 1.81
C LEU A 117 -4.96 7.25 2.54
N ALA A 118 -4.65 8.24 3.38
CA ALA A 118 -3.43 8.23 4.19
C ALA A 118 -3.38 7.05 5.16
N GLN A 119 -4.50 6.70 5.79
CA GLN A 119 -4.62 5.53 6.66
C GLN A 119 -4.46 4.23 5.87
N ALA A 120 -5.07 4.10 4.69
CA ALA A 120 -4.88 2.93 3.82
C ALA A 120 -3.40 2.74 3.46
N ARG A 121 -2.71 3.83 3.10
CA ARG A 121 -1.27 3.82 2.80
C ARG A 121 -0.43 3.47 4.03
N MET A 122 -0.76 4.03 5.19
CA MET A 122 -0.11 3.70 6.46
C MET A 122 -0.25 2.20 6.78
N VAL A 123 -1.42 1.60 6.58
CA VAL A 123 -1.61 0.15 6.83
C VAL A 123 -0.81 -0.68 5.83
N GLN A 124 -0.75 -0.32 4.55
CA GLN A 124 0.11 -0.99 3.58
C GLN A 124 1.59 -0.99 4.02
N LEU A 125 2.10 0.15 4.48
CA LEU A 125 3.46 0.27 5.00
C LEU A 125 3.66 -0.51 6.30
N ALA A 126 2.65 -0.54 7.17
CA ALA A 126 2.67 -1.35 8.38
C ALA A 126 2.76 -2.84 8.06
N MET A 127 2.10 -3.31 7.01
CA MET A 127 2.25 -4.69 6.53
C MET A 127 3.67 -4.96 6.02
N ALA A 128 4.28 -4.04 5.28
CA ALA A 128 5.67 -4.20 4.83
C ALA A 128 6.63 -4.32 6.03
N VAL A 129 6.47 -3.47 7.05
CA VAL A 129 7.26 -3.57 8.30
C VAL A 129 6.96 -4.88 9.05
N HIS A 130 5.71 -5.34 9.06
CA HIS A 130 5.35 -6.63 9.65
C HIS A 130 6.02 -7.80 8.93
N GLN A 131 6.02 -7.80 7.59
CA GLN A 131 6.72 -8.80 6.78
C GLN A 131 8.21 -8.77 7.05
N LEU A 132 8.83 -7.59 7.17
CA LEU A 132 10.24 -7.47 7.58
C LEU A 132 10.50 -8.09 8.96
N ARG A 133 9.52 -8.12 9.86
CA ARG A 133 9.64 -8.75 11.19
C ARG A 133 9.45 -10.27 11.17
N HIS A 134 8.64 -10.79 10.25
CA HIS A 134 8.12 -12.15 10.38
C HIS A 134 8.30 -13.06 9.15
N GLU A 135 8.77 -12.53 8.02
CA GLU A 135 8.90 -13.29 6.77
C GLU A 135 10.37 -13.32 6.29
N PRO A 136 11.16 -14.33 6.71
CA PRO A 136 12.59 -14.47 6.40
C PRO A 136 12.92 -14.38 4.91
N THR A 137 12.08 -15.00 4.06
CA THR A 137 12.28 -15.01 2.61
C THR A 137 12.14 -13.63 1.99
N ILE A 138 11.19 -12.81 2.46
CA ILE A 138 11.06 -11.41 1.99
C ILE A 138 12.27 -10.60 2.41
N VAL A 139 12.71 -10.75 3.67
CA VAL A 139 13.89 -10.06 4.20
C VAL A 139 15.15 -10.42 3.40
N ARG A 140 15.33 -11.70 3.07
CA ARG A 140 16.41 -12.16 2.19
C ARG A 140 16.33 -11.48 0.83
N GLN A 141 15.19 -11.55 0.15
CA GLN A 141 15.00 -11.00 -1.19
C GLN A 141 15.30 -9.50 -1.24
N LEU A 142 14.80 -8.74 -0.26
CA LEU A 142 15.04 -7.30 -0.17
C LEU A 142 16.52 -6.98 0.10
N ALA A 143 17.17 -7.71 1.01
CA ALA A 143 18.60 -7.52 1.26
C ALA A 143 19.46 -7.89 0.05
N GLU A 144 19.10 -8.96 -0.67
CA GLU A 144 19.78 -9.40 -1.89
C GLU A 144 19.63 -8.34 -3.00
N ALA A 145 18.40 -7.91 -3.28
CA ALA A 145 18.13 -6.82 -4.23
C ALA A 145 18.89 -5.55 -3.84
N GLY A 146 18.90 -5.20 -2.55
CA GLY A 146 19.61 -4.02 -2.03
C GLY A 146 21.12 -4.11 -2.18
N VAL A 147 21.74 -5.30 -2.06
CA VAL A 147 23.18 -5.46 -2.35
C VAL A 147 23.43 -5.40 -3.85
N LEU A 148 22.63 -6.10 -4.65
CA LEU A 148 22.81 -6.20 -6.10
C LEU A 148 22.51 -4.88 -6.83
N SER A 149 21.70 -3.99 -6.26
CA SER A 149 21.46 -2.64 -6.81
C SER A 149 22.56 -1.63 -6.46
N ARG A 150 23.66 -2.05 -5.81
CA ARG A 150 24.69 -1.14 -5.25
C ARG A 150 26.11 -1.52 -5.68
N PRO A 151 26.48 -1.30 -6.95
CA PRO A 151 27.82 -1.57 -7.47
C PRO A 151 28.90 -0.73 -6.77
N HIS A 152 28.53 0.40 -6.16
CA HIS A 152 29.46 1.23 -5.37
C HIS A 152 29.94 0.56 -4.08
N LEU A 153 29.31 -0.54 -3.64
CA LEU A 153 29.80 -1.36 -2.53
C LEU A 153 31.05 -2.18 -2.94
N LEU A 154 31.33 -2.30 -4.24
CA LEU A 154 32.61 -2.81 -4.73
C LEU A 154 33.63 -1.67 -4.71
N THR A 155 34.70 -1.86 -3.97
CA THR A 155 35.86 -0.95 -4.04
C THR A 155 36.59 -1.15 -5.37
N PRO A 156 37.39 -0.17 -5.86
CA PRO A 156 38.25 -0.38 -7.03
C PRO A 156 39.17 -1.60 -6.88
N SER A 157 39.61 -1.90 -5.65
CA SER A 157 40.38 -3.11 -5.34
C SER A 157 39.56 -4.39 -5.46
N ASP A 158 38.28 -4.36 -5.07
CA ASP A 158 37.38 -5.51 -5.27
C ASP A 158 37.19 -5.79 -6.77
N VAL A 159 36.97 -4.75 -7.59
CA VAL A 159 36.84 -4.87 -9.04
C VAL A 159 38.13 -5.39 -9.68
N ALA A 160 39.29 -4.84 -9.29
CA ALA A 160 40.60 -5.30 -9.77
C ALA A 160 40.89 -6.76 -9.37
N ALA A 161 40.35 -7.21 -8.24
CA ALA A 161 40.42 -8.60 -7.80
C ALA A 161 39.36 -9.51 -8.44
N GLY A 162 38.60 -9.02 -9.43
CA GLY A 162 37.55 -9.79 -10.12
C GLY A 162 36.33 -10.11 -9.26
N LYS A 163 36.14 -9.42 -8.13
CA LYS A 163 34.95 -9.63 -7.29
C LYS A 163 33.73 -8.97 -7.94
N THR A 164 32.63 -9.71 -7.90
CA THR A 164 31.32 -9.30 -8.39
C THR A 164 30.42 -8.88 -7.23
N LEU A 165 29.27 -8.28 -7.54
CA LEU A 165 28.22 -8.00 -6.54
C LEU A 165 27.73 -9.28 -5.85
N GLN A 166 27.72 -10.40 -6.58
CA GLN A 166 27.37 -11.71 -6.00
C GLN A 166 28.35 -12.11 -4.89
N ASN A 167 29.64 -11.75 -5.00
CA ASN A 167 30.60 -12.00 -3.93
C ASN A 167 30.28 -11.18 -2.66
N LEU A 168 29.63 -10.03 -2.77
CA LEU A 168 29.24 -9.21 -1.61
C LEU A 168 28.10 -9.84 -0.80
N LEU A 169 27.25 -10.68 -1.39
CA LEU A 169 26.20 -11.42 -0.68
C LEU A 169 26.76 -12.42 0.35
N SER A 170 28.04 -12.79 0.22
CA SER A 170 28.75 -13.59 1.22
C SER A 170 29.31 -12.78 2.39
N ARG A 171 29.31 -11.42 2.31
CA ARG A 171 29.87 -10.54 3.34
C ARG A 171 28.76 -10.07 4.30
N PRO A 172 28.78 -10.47 5.58
CA PRO A 172 27.79 -10.05 6.57
C PRO A 172 27.55 -8.55 6.63
N ALA A 173 28.62 -7.75 6.58
CA ALA A 173 28.54 -6.30 6.66
C ALA A 173 27.77 -5.68 5.47
N ALA A 174 27.96 -6.20 4.26
CA ALA A 174 27.27 -5.69 3.07
C ALA A 174 25.77 -6.03 3.12
N VAL A 175 25.43 -7.27 3.47
CA VAL A 175 24.04 -7.72 3.65
C VAL A 175 23.37 -6.95 4.80
N ALA A 176 24.05 -6.78 5.93
CA ALA A 176 23.53 -6.01 7.08
C ALA A 176 23.29 -4.54 6.73
N PHE A 177 24.17 -3.92 5.94
CA PHE A 177 24.01 -2.54 5.48
C PHE A 177 22.78 -2.39 4.58
N ALA A 178 22.62 -3.28 3.58
CA ALA A 178 21.44 -3.28 2.71
C ALA A 178 20.14 -3.47 3.50
N LEU A 179 20.15 -4.41 4.45
CA LEU A 179 19.00 -4.65 5.32
C LEU A 179 18.66 -3.43 6.20
N ARG A 180 19.66 -2.75 6.79
CA ARG A 180 19.43 -1.53 7.59
C ARG A 180 18.74 -0.44 6.78
N GLU A 181 19.20 -0.19 5.56
CA GLU A 181 18.62 0.85 4.72
C GLU A 181 17.18 0.52 4.33
N GLU A 182 16.88 -0.74 3.99
CA GLU A 182 15.51 -1.14 3.69
C GLU A 182 14.59 -1.02 4.91
N MET A 183 15.04 -1.50 6.08
CA MET A 183 14.30 -1.37 7.33
C MET A 183 14.05 0.09 7.68
N HIS A 184 15.08 0.94 7.56
CA HIS A 184 14.96 2.37 7.80
C HIS A 184 13.98 3.02 6.84
N PHE A 185 14.08 2.72 5.54
CA PHE A 185 13.20 3.25 4.52
C PHE A 185 11.73 2.91 4.82
N GLN A 186 11.40 1.64 5.06
CA GLN A 186 10.01 1.24 5.35
C GLN A 186 9.49 1.87 6.65
N LEU A 187 10.30 1.92 7.70
CA LEU A 187 9.93 2.55 8.97
C LEU A 187 9.74 4.07 8.85
N ALA A 188 10.63 4.74 8.10
CA ALA A 188 10.55 6.18 7.84
C ALA A 188 9.31 6.53 7.01
N ARG A 189 8.92 5.70 6.05
CA ARG A 189 7.67 5.93 5.31
C ARG A 189 6.45 5.71 6.19
N LEU A 190 6.45 4.65 6.99
CA LEU A 190 5.36 4.36 7.91
C LEU A 190 5.14 5.50 8.92
N GLY A 191 6.21 6.00 9.55
CA GLY A 191 6.12 7.15 10.45
C GLY A 191 5.60 8.41 9.75
N ASN A 192 6.06 8.65 8.51
CA ASN A 192 5.65 9.81 7.73
C ASN A 192 4.14 9.80 7.44
N TRP A 193 3.63 8.67 6.95
CA TRP A 193 2.20 8.51 6.66
C TRP A 193 1.32 8.48 7.92
N ALA A 194 1.85 8.06 9.07
CA ALA A 194 1.15 8.20 10.35
C ALA A 194 0.98 9.67 10.76
N HIS A 195 2.01 10.51 10.55
CA HIS A 195 1.91 11.95 10.78
C HIS A 195 0.95 12.63 9.80
N ILE A 196 1.00 12.28 8.51
CA ILE A 196 0.03 12.75 7.49
C ILE A 196 -1.40 12.46 7.96
N ALA A 197 -1.69 11.23 8.38
CA ALA A 197 -3.01 10.84 8.85
C ALA A 197 -3.45 11.64 10.10
N ALA A 198 -2.53 11.88 11.04
CA ALA A 198 -2.81 12.67 12.25
C ALA A 198 -3.10 14.15 11.93
N TYR A 199 -2.34 14.77 11.03
CA TYR A 199 -2.60 16.15 10.61
C TYR A 199 -3.91 16.28 9.82
N LEU A 200 -4.28 15.26 9.02
CA LEU A 200 -5.57 15.23 8.32
C LEU A 200 -6.75 15.00 9.26
N GLU A 201 -6.57 14.29 10.38
CA GLU A 201 -7.55 14.25 11.47
C GLU A 201 -7.78 15.66 12.03
N ASP A 202 -6.72 16.40 12.33
CA ASP A 202 -6.85 17.78 12.82
C ASP A 202 -7.53 18.69 11.79
N ALA A 203 -7.20 18.55 10.50
CA ALA A 203 -7.87 19.28 9.42
C ALA A 203 -9.36 18.92 9.30
N ALA A 204 -9.72 17.66 9.47
CA ALA A 204 -11.12 17.21 9.48
C ALA A 204 -11.87 17.74 10.73
N ASP A 205 -11.22 17.79 11.89
CA ASP A 205 -11.76 18.40 13.11
C ASP A 205 -12.00 19.89 12.93
N MET A 206 -11.04 20.59 12.32
CA MET A 206 -11.20 21.99 11.94
C MET A 206 -12.41 22.15 11.01
N GLU A 207 -12.48 21.37 9.92
CA GLU A 207 -13.56 21.44 8.93
C GLU A 207 -14.93 21.24 9.59
N ARG A 208 -15.07 20.32 10.55
CA ARG A 208 -16.30 20.14 11.32
C ARG A 208 -16.67 21.39 12.13
N ARG A 209 -15.71 22.02 12.79
CA ARG A 209 -15.90 23.25 13.58
C ARG A 209 -16.15 24.48 12.71
N ARG A 210 -15.69 24.48 11.46
CA ARG A 210 -15.93 25.56 10.49
C ARG A 210 -17.41 25.91 10.36
N PHE A 211 -18.27 24.89 10.39
CA PHE A 211 -19.72 25.08 10.29
C PHE A 211 -20.35 25.71 11.54
N GLU A 212 -19.65 25.66 12.67
CA GLU A 212 -20.05 26.27 13.95
C GLU A 212 -19.59 27.73 14.04
N VAL A 213 -18.36 28.03 13.60
CA VAL A 213 -17.72 29.35 13.76
C VAL A 213 -17.99 30.30 12.58
N GLY A 214 -18.30 29.78 11.40
CA GLY A 214 -18.45 30.55 10.16
C GLY A 214 -17.13 30.69 9.39
N ILE A 215 -17.22 31.04 8.09
CA ILE A 215 -16.08 31.03 7.16
C ILE A 215 -15.15 32.23 7.29
N ASP A 216 -15.68 33.34 7.78
CA ASP A 216 -15.00 34.65 7.78
C ASP A 216 -13.93 34.80 8.87
N ASP A 217 -13.64 33.75 9.64
CA ASP A 217 -12.52 33.77 10.57
C ASP A 217 -11.19 33.51 9.83
N ASP A 218 -10.50 34.60 9.49
CA ASP A 218 -9.17 34.57 8.86
C ASP A 218 -8.18 33.70 9.63
N SER A 219 -8.26 33.67 10.97
CA SER A 219 -7.36 32.87 11.79
C SER A 219 -7.59 31.37 11.61
N TYR A 220 -8.86 30.97 11.45
CA TYR A 220 -9.25 29.61 11.14
C TYR A 220 -8.72 29.19 9.75
N GLN A 221 -8.92 30.04 8.73
CA GLN A 221 -8.45 29.76 7.37
C GLN A 221 -6.92 29.62 7.31
N ILE A 222 -6.20 30.53 7.97
CA ILE A 222 -4.74 30.48 8.07
C ILE A 222 -4.30 29.18 8.78
N GLY A 223 -4.96 28.82 9.88
CA GLY A 223 -4.68 27.57 10.61
C GLY A 223 -4.89 26.33 9.74
N TYR A 224 -6.02 26.27 9.02
CA TYR A 224 -6.35 25.16 8.14
C TYR A 224 -5.34 25.03 7.00
N LEU A 225 -5.03 26.14 6.32
CA LEU A 225 -4.02 26.17 5.25
C LEU A 225 -2.64 25.75 5.77
N ASN A 226 -2.25 26.18 6.96
CA ASN A 226 -0.99 25.76 7.58
C ASN A 226 -0.94 24.24 7.81
N VAL A 227 -2.03 23.64 8.31
CA VAL A 227 -2.13 22.18 8.47
C VAL A 227 -1.99 21.47 7.12
N MET A 228 -2.73 21.91 6.10
CA MET A 228 -2.67 21.30 4.76
C MET A 228 -1.30 21.45 4.10
N ASN A 229 -0.62 22.59 4.29
CA ASN A 229 0.76 22.81 3.83
C ASN A 229 1.76 21.87 4.52
N VAL A 230 1.58 21.61 5.82
CA VAL A 230 2.40 20.63 6.55
C VAL A 230 2.17 19.22 6.00
N VAL A 231 0.92 18.84 5.72
CA VAL A 231 0.58 17.56 5.08
C VAL A 231 1.27 17.44 3.72
N ALA A 232 1.15 18.47 2.87
CA ALA A 232 1.81 18.51 1.57
C ALA A 232 3.33 18.31 1.68
N ALA A 233 3.98 18.99 2.62
CA ALA A 233 5.42 18.87 2.84
C ALA A 233 5.85 17.47 3.29
N PHE A 234 5.04 16.74 4.05
CA PHE A 234 5.31 15.34 4.37
C PHE A 234 5.16 14.42 3.16
N VAL A 235 4.17 14.67 2.29
CA VAL A 235 3.99 13.92 1.04
C VAL A 235 5.17 14.16 0.10
N GLU A 236 5.62 15.41 -0.04
CA GLU A 236 6.84 15.77 -0.77
C GLU A 236 8.08 15.07 -0.20
N ASP A 237 8.21 15.00 1.13
CA ASP A 237 9.29 14.25 1.79
C ASP A 237 9.22 12.73 1.40
N ASP A 238 8.03 12.10 1.37
CA ASP A 238 7.88 10.68 0.92
C ASP A 238 8.26 10.50 -0.56
N MET A 239 7.83 11.44 -1.40
CA MET A 239 8.16 11.46 -2.83
C MET A 239 9.66 11.57 -3.04
N LEU A 240 10.33 12.47 -2.32
CA LEU A 240 11.78 12.65 -2.45
C LEU A 240 12.54 11.39 -2.03
N VAL A 241 12.19 10.77 -0.90
CA VAL A 241 12.86 9.55 -0.44
C VAL A 241 12.62 8.40 -1.45
N THR A 242 11.39 8.27 -1.97
CA THR A 242 11.08 7.24 -2.97
C THR A 242 11.81 7.50 -4.29
N ALA A 243 11.92 8.75 -4.72
CA ALA A 243 12.63 9.17 -5.92
C ALA A 243 14.14 8.92 -5.80
N MET A 244 14.74 9.23 -4.65
CA MET A 244 16.16 8.93 -4.41
C MET A 244 16.46 7.42 -4.52
N ASN A 245 15.57 6.59 -3.99
CA ASN A 245 15.67 5.13 -4.12
C ASN A 245 15.51 4.69 -5.58
N LEU A 246 14.48 5.20 -6.28
CA LEU A 246 14.25 4.91 -7.69
C LEU A 246 15.43 5.32 -8.58
N CYS A 247 15.96 6.53 -8.42
CA CYS A 247 17.11 7.02 -9.17
C CYS A 247 18.36 6.17 -8.90
N SER A 248 18.56 5.72 -7.65
CA SER A 248 19.62 4.78 -7.33
C SER A 248 19.47 3.49 -8.15
N ASP A 249 18.26 2.94 -8.29
CA ASP A 249 18.06 1.70 -9.06
C ASP A 249 18.16 1.92 -10.57
N LEU A 250 17.56 2.98 -11.10
CA LEU A 250 17.55 3.31 -12.54
C LEU A 250 18.94 3.55 -13.12
N VAL A 251 19.79 4.29 -12.41
CA VAL A 251 21.19 4.55 -12.82
C VAL A 251 22.00 3.26 -12.97
N ARG A 252 21.57 2.18 -12.31
CA ARG A 252 22.42 1.02 -12.04
C ARG A 252 21.93 -0.26 -12.70
N GLN A 253 20.65 -0.38 -13.00
CA GLN A 253 20.03 -1.58 -13.59
C GLN A 253 19.77 -1.47 -15.09
N THR A 254 19.81 -0.27 -15.68
CA THR A 254 19.55 -0.09 -17.11
C THR A 254 20.81 -0.23 -17.94
N LYS A 255 20.67 -0.38 -19.26
CA LYS A 255 21.77 -0.22 -20.24
C LYS A 255 22.57 1.07 -20.02
N LEU A 256 22.06 2.04 -19.25
CA LEU A 256 22.80 3.25 -18.87
C LEU A 256 24.06 2.97 -18.04
N ALA A 257 24.10 1.86 -17.29
CA ALA A 257 25.27 1.50 -16.49
C ALA A 257 26.55 1.35 -17.33
N GLN A 258 26.42 0.91 -18.60
CA GLN A 258 27.56 0.76 -19.51
C GLN A 258 28.19 2.10 -19.92
N TYR A 259 27.45 3.20 -19.80
CA TYR A 259 27.94 4.55 -20.08
C TYR A 259 28.47 5.28 -18.84
N TYR A 260 28.60 4.56 -17.72
CA TYR A 260 29.33 4.97 -16.53
C TYR A 260 30.60 4.12 -16.34
N PRO A 261 31.59 4.15 -17.27
CA PRO A 261 32.75 3.26 -17.23
C PRO A 261 33.75 3.52 -16.08
N GLY A 262 33.47 4.44 -15.14
CA GLY A 262 34.45 4.92 -14.17
C GLY A 262 33.97 5.02 -12.73
N GLY A 263 33.16 4.09 -12.23
CA GLY A 263 32.80 4.00 -10.81
C GLY A 263 32.25 5.30 -10.18
N PRO A 264 32.16 5.39 -8.85
CA PRO A 264 31.58 6.54 -8.15
C PRO A 264 32.34 7.87 -8.30
N GLN A 265 33.54 7.86 -8.90
CA GLN A 265 34.42 9.01 -9.04
C GLN A 265 34.52 9.58 -10.47
N SER A 266 33.90 8.95 -11.48
CA SER A 266 33.81 9.55 -12.82
C SER A 266 32.97 10.82 -12.74
N LYS A 267 33.63 11.98 -12.81
CA LYS A 267 33.00 13.29 -12.57
C LYS A 267 32.09 13.75 -13.70
N TYR A 268 32.03 13.07 -14.83
CA TYR A 268 31.22 13.49 -15.97
C TYR A 268 30.70 12.26 -16.74
N LEU A 269 29.45 12.30 -17.19
CA LEU A 269 29.09 11.60 -18.42
C LEU A 269 29.92 12.24 -19.53
N ASP A 270 30.68 11.44 -20.28
CA ASP A 270 31.35 11.95 -21.48
C ASP A 270 30.25 12.36 -22.48
N ARG A 271 30.02 13.69 -22.58
CA ARG A 271 29.05 14.33 -23.48
C ARG A 271 29.30 13.99 -24.96
N SER A 272 30.48 13.47 -25.30
CA SER A 272 30.82 13.05 -26.67
C SER A 272 30.49 11.59 -26.98
N SER A 273 30.14 10.79 -25.95
CA SER A 273 29.97 9.35 -26.09
C SER A 273 28.69 8.97 -26.84
N SER A 274 28.75 7.79 -27.46
CA SER A 274 27.75 7.21 -28.34
C SER A 274 26.33 7.07 -27.75
N VAL A 275 26.08 7.35 -26.47
CA VAL A 275 24.77 7.22 -25.79
C VAL A 275 23.67 8.02 -26.50
N MET A 276 23.96 9.28 -26.83
CA MET A 276 23.02 10.17 -27.53
C MET A 276 22.85 9.81 -29.01
N LYS A 277 23.77 8.99 -29.55
CA LYS A 277 23.77 8.53 -30.96
C LYS A 277 23.30 7.08 -31.09
N ASP A 278 23.11 6.36 -30.00
CA ASP A 278 22.69 4.97 -29.97
C ASP A 278 21.18 4.91 -30.22
N ARG A 279 20.81 4.68 -31.49
CA ARG A 279 19.41 4.53 -31.95
C ARG A 279 18.67 3.39 -31.23
N GLY A 280 19.36 2.55 -30.46
CA GLY A 280 18.74 1.53 -29.61
C GLY A 280 18.11 2.04 -28.31
N LEU A 281 18.32 3.32 -27.94
CA LEU A 281 17.72 3.99 -26.78
C LEU A 281 16.61 4.96 -27.20
N ASP A 282 15.78 4.55 -28.17
CA ASP A 282 14.69 5.37 -28.75
C ASP A 282 13.44 5.50 -27.86
N GLY A 283 13.61 5.52 -26.54
CA GLY A 283 12.55 5.84 -25.58
C GLY A 283 12.69 7.28 -25.08
N HIS A 284 11.61 8.08 -25.17
CA HIS A 284 11.58 9.44 -24.64
C HIS A 284 12.01 9.52 -23.16
N PHE A 285 11.74 8.47 -22.40
CA PHE A 285 12.08 8.33 -21.00
C PHE A 285 13.60 8.17 -20.74
N VAL A 286 14.35 7.47 -21.59
CA VAL A 286 15.80 7.31 -21.44
C VAL A 286 16.52 8.61 -21.77
N LYS A 287 16.07 9.31 -22.82
CA LYS A 287 16.55 10.65 -23.18
C LYS A 287 16.29 11.64 -22.03
N PHE A 288 15.10 11.59 -21.43
CA PHE A 288 14.74 12.38 -20.25
C PHE A 288 15.68 12.11 -19.05
N LEU A 289 15.88 10.84 -18.67
CA LEU A 289 16.79 10.50 -17.58
C LEU A 289 18.22 11.00 -17.85
N SER A 290 18.71 10.86 -19.09
CA SER A 290 20.06 11.30 -19.47
C SER A 290 20.25 12.82 -19.44
N TRP A 291 19.20 13.60 -19.73
CA TRP A 291 19.28 15.05 -19.95
C TRP A 291 18.98 15.90 -18.71
N GLU A 292 18.04 15.48 -17.85
CA GLU A 292 17.61 16.31 -16.71
C GLU A 292 18.30 15.93 -15.39
N PHE A 293 18.65 14.65 -15.19
CA PHE A 293 19.27 14.20 -13.95
C PHE A 293 20.81 14.28 -13.94
N PHE A 294 21.46 14.31 -15.10
CA PHE A 294 22.91 14.06 -15.19
C PHE A 294 23.72 15.15 -15.88
N ASP A 295 23.11 16.22 -16.39
CA ASP A 295 23.85 17.17 -17.23
C ASP A 295 24.73 18.16 -16.46
N ASP A 296 24.57 18.38 -15.13
CA ASP A 296 25.39 19.40 -14.42
C ASP A 296 25.65 19.22 -12.91
N ILE A 297 25.28 18.09 -12.28
CA ILE A 297 25.42 17.95 -10.80
C ILE A 297 26.51 16.93 -10.43
N PRO A 298 27.73 17.37 -10.05
CA PRO A 298 28.72 16.48 -9.44
C PRO A 298 28.11 15.71 -8.28
N LYS A 299 28.44 14.42 -8.12
CA LYS A 299 27.88 13.55 -7.07
C LYS A 299 28.00 14.11 -5.63
N ALA A 300 29.05 14.88 -5.35
CA ALA A 300 29.28 15.58 -4.08
C ALA A 300 28.37 16.81 -3.88
N LYS A 301 27.87 17.39 -4.98
CA LYS A 301 26.80 18.39 -5.03
C LYS A 301 25.43 17.72 -4.95
N PHE A 302 25.21 16.58 -5.60
CA PHE A 302 23.91 15.87 -5.62
C PHE A 302 23.34 15.63 -4.21
N THR A 303 24.14 15.18 -3.24
CA THR A 303 23.64 14.92 -1.87
C THR A 303 23.41 16.18 -1.04
N LYS A 304 24.08 17.30 -1.37
CA LYS A 304 23.99 18.57 -0.64
C LYS A 304 22.97 19.54 -1.26
N GLU A 305 22.86 19.52 -2.59
CA GLU A 305 22.01 20.38 -3.42
C GLU A 305 20.63 19.78 -3.70
N ILE A 306 20.39 18.46 -3.58
CA ILE A 306 19.00 17.91 -3.65
C ILE A 306 18.09 18.52 -2.58
N LYS A 307 18.64 18.92 -1.44
CA LYS A 307 17.87 19.61 -0.38
C LYS A 307 17.66 21.10 -0.65
N GLU A 308 18.40 21.69 -1.61
CA GLU A 308 18.49 23.15 -1.76
C GLU A 308 18.21 23.64 -3.20
N GLU A 309 18.24 22.80 -4.24
CA GLU A 309 18.00 23.19 -5.64
C GLU A 309 16.64 22.68 -6.19
N PRO A 310 15.79 23.59 -6.72
CA PRO A 310 14.50 23.28 -7.37
C PRO A 310 14.56 22.23 -8.49
N LYS A 311 15.71 22.06 -9.14
CA LYS A 311 15.87 21.23 -10.35
C LYS A 311 15.59 19.74 -10.15
N THR A 312 15.83 19.20 -8.95
CA THR A 312 15.55 17.77 -8.67
C THR A 312 14.05 17.51 -8.67
N TRP A 313 13.27 18.47 -8.16
CA TRP A 313 11.82 18.38 -8.16
C TRP A 313 11.27 18.49 -9.58
N ASP A 314 11.77 19.43 -10.39
CA ASP A 314 11.36 19.56 -11.79
C ASP A 314 11.62 18.28 -12.59
N ALA A 315 12.80 17.67 -12.41
CA ALA A 315 13.10 16.38 -13.02
C ALA A 315 12.16 15.26 -12.52
N LEU A 316 11.85 15.22 -11.23
CA LEU A 316 10.85 14.26 -10.72
C LEU A 316 9.46 14.50 -11.33
N ILE A 317 9.01 15.75 -11.42
CA ILE A 317 7.71 16.08 -12.02
C ILE A 317 7.67 15.71 -13.51
N HIS A 318 8.76 15.95 -14.25
CA HIS A 318 8.87 15.53 -15.63
C HIS A 318 8.81 14.01 -15.76
N LEU A 319 9.56 13.27 -14.93
CA LEU A 319 9.53 11.80 -14.88
C LEU A 319 8.11 11.28 -14.71
N LEU A 320 7.38 11.84 -13.74
CA LEU A 320 6.00 11.46 -13.43
C LEU A 320 4.99 11.91 -14.48
N THR A 321 5.32 12.92 -15.29
CA THR A 321 4.50 13.34 -16.43
C THR A 321 4.68 12.41 -17.64
N TYR A 322 5.90 11.91 -17.85
CA TYR A 322 6.22 11.04 -18.98
C TYR A 322 5.84 9.58 -18.75
N PHE A 323 6.12 9.03 -17.57
CA PHE A 323 5.91 7.60 -17.29
C PHE A 323 4.49 7.10 -17.58
N PRO A 324 3.40 7.83 -17.25
CA PRO A 324 2.03 7.45 -17.61
C PRO A 324 1.78 7.32 -19.11
N ARG A 325 2.52 8.10 -19.90
CA ARG A 325 2.42 8.16 -21.37
C ARG A 325 3.30 7.13 -22.06
N ALA A 326 4.18 6.46 -21.32
CA ALA A 326 5.03 5.42 -21.86
C ALA A 326 4.18 4.22 -22.30
N THR A 327 4.57 3.57 -23.40
CA THR A 327 3.88 2.35 -23.86
C THR A 327 4.13 1.19 -22.90
N GLU A 328 3.29 0.14 -22.97
CA GLU A 328 3.51 -1.05 -22.13
C GLU A 328 4.82 -1.77 -22.49
N GLU A 329 5.26 -1.70 -23.75
CA GLU A 329 6.56 -2.20 -24.20
C GLU A 329 7.72 -1.39 -23.60
N GLU A 330 7.59 -0.07 -23.47
CA GLU A 330 8.59 0.77 -22.79
C GLU A 330 8.62 0.45 -21.30
N LYS A 331 7.46 0.30 -20.66
CA LYS A 331 7.34 -0.06 -19.24
C LYS A 331 7.92 -1.45 -18.95
N ALA A 332 7.72 -2.41 -19.84
CA ALA A 332 8.23 -3.78 -19.71
C ALA A 332 9.75 -3.88 -19.71
N GLN A 333 10.47 -2.83 -20.13
CA GLN A 333 11.94 -2.78 -20.08
C GLN A 333 12.48 -2.54 -18.66
N TYR A 334 11.64 -2.08 -17.73
CA TYR A 334 12.06 -1.82 -16.36
C TYR A 334 11.86 -3.04 -15.46
N PRO A 335 12.79 -3.28 -14.53
CA PRO A 335 12.61 -4.25 -13.46
C PRO A 335 11.33 -3.97 -12.65
N HIS A 336 10.70 -5.03 -12.15
CA HIS A 336 9.40 -4.93 -11.48
C HIS A 336 9.42 -4.02 -10.25
N ASP A 337 10.53 -3.99 -9.51
CA ASP A 337 10.74 -3.12 -8.34
C ASP A 337 10.82 -1.64 -8.72
N VAL A 338 11.45 -1.32 -9.85
CA VAL A 338 11.47 0.04 -10.42
C VAL A 338 10.05 0.48 -10.79
N MET A 339 9.28 -0.42 -11.42
CA MET A 339 7.88 -0.16 -11.77
C MET A 339 7.01 0.09 -10.53
N ILE A 340 7.16 -0.73 -9.48
CA ILE A 340 6.47 -0.51 -8.20
C ILE A 340 6.77 0.88 -7.65
N LYS A 341 8.05 1.25 -7.52
CA LYS A 341 8.47 2.56 -7.00
C LYS A 341 7.93 3.72 -7.82
N MET A 342 7.85 3.56 -9.15
CA MET A 342 7.26 4.57 -10.02
C MET A 342 5.75 4.75 -9.77
N TYR A 343 5.00 3.66 -9.63
CA TYR A 343 3.59 3.74 -9.26
C TYR A 343 3.37 4.33 -7.86
N GLU A 344 4.27 4.07 -6.91
CA GLU A 344 4.22 4.70 -5.59
C GLU A 344 4.47 6.22 -5.64
N LEU A 345 5.39 6.67 -6.50
CA LEU A 345 5.59 8.10 -6.74
C LEU A 345 4.38 8.75 -7.41
N LEU A 346 3.78 8.09 -8.40
CA LEU A 346 2.54 8.57 -9.03
C LEU A 346 1.41 8.67 -8.01
N ALA A 347 1.24 7.66 -7.16
CA ALA A 347 0.23 7.69 -6.10
C ALA A 347 0.48 8.86 -5.13
N SER A 348 1.72 9.07 -4.71
CA SER A 348 2.07 10.16 -3.79
C SER A 348 1.87 11.54 -4.43
N LYS A 349 2.21 11.68 -5.72
CA LYS A 349 1.97 12.90 -6.50
C LYS A 349 0.49 13.16 -6.69
N ASP A 350 -0.30 12.13 -6.98
CA ASP A 350 -1.75 12.24 -7.10
C ASP A 350 -2.39 12.65 -5.77
N PHE A 351 -1.92 12.09 -4.65
CA PHE A 351 -2.30 12.54 -3.31
C PHE A 351 -1.97 14.01 -3.08
N LEU A 352 -0.78 14.46 -3.48
CA LEU A 352 -0.37 15.86 -3.40
C LEU A 352 -1.26 16.77 -4.25
N ASP A 353 -1.59 16.37 -5.48
CA ASP A 353 -2.51 17.10 -6.36
C ASP A 353 -3.92 17.20 -5.73
N MET A 354 -4.42 16.15 -5.08
CA MET A 354 -5.73 16.15 -4.39
C MET A 354 -5.79 17.11 -3.19
N LEU A 355 -4.66 17.39 -2.54
CA LEU A 355 -4.59 18.37 -1.44
C LEU A 355 -4.92 19.80 -1.92
N HIS A 356 -4.79 20.09 -3.22
CA HIS A 356 -4.93 21.44 -3.81
C HIS A 356 -4.05 22.52 -3.13
N SER A 357 -3.07 22.08 -2.35
CA SER A 357 -2.12 22.95 -1.70
C SER A 357 -1.18 23.50 -2.75
N ARG A 358 -1.30 24.79 -3.08
CA ARG A 358 -0.21 25.47 -3.81
C ARG A 358 1.00 25.39 -2.90
N SER A 359 2.10 24.80 -3.36
CA SER A 359 3.35 24.74 -2.60
C SER A 359 3.71 26.16 -2.13
N VAL A 360 3.37 26.48 -0.89
CA VAL A 360 3.72 27.76 -0.30
C VAL A 360 5.12 27.51 0.23
N GLY A 361 6.13 28.12 -0.42
CA GLY A 361 7.55 27.93 -0.10
C GLY A 361 7.95 28.27 1.34
N PHE A 362 6.99 28.58 2.21
CA PHE A 362 7.17 28.76 3.63
C PHE A 362 6.08 28.03 4.43
N VAL A 363 6.41 26.84 4.91
CA VAL A 363 5.60 26.14 5.92
C VAL A 363 6.03 26.70 7.29
N MET A 364 5.16 27.47 7.96
CA MET A 364 5.40 27.88 9.34
C MET A 364 5.63 26.62 10.19
N GLY A 365 6.80 26.53 10.81
CA GLY A 365 7.36 25.32 11.43
C GLY A 365 6.34 24.52 12.25
N GLY A 366 5.94 23.37 11.71
CA GLY A 366 5.11 22.42 12.43
C GLY A 366 5.97 21.66 13.43
N HIS A 367 5.84 21.97 14.72
CA HIS A 367 6.60 21.32 15.80
C HIS A 367 6.64 19.78 15.65
N ARG A 368 5.51 19.13 15.33
CA ARG A 368 5.46 17.67 15.12
C ARG A 368 6.29 17.21 13.93
N ARG A 369 6.41 18.01 12.86
CA ARG A 369 7.28 17.70 11.70
C ARG A 369 8.75 17.79 12.07
N ASP A 370 9.14 18.79 12.83
CA ASP A 370 10.53 18.95 13.27
C ASP A 370 10.92 17.83 14.25
N GLU A 371 10.08 17.54 15.24
CA GLU A 371 10.23 16.38 16.13
C GLU A 371 10.32 15.06 15.36
N TYR A 372 9.52 14.91 14.31
CA TYR A 372 9.57 13.72 13.46
C TYR A 372 10.90 13.59 12.70
N LYS A 373 11.41 14.69 12.13
CA LYS A 373 12.72 14.70 11.46
C LYS A 373 13.86 14.36 12.43
N GLU A 374 13.81 14.87 13.65
CA GLU A 374 14.75 14.49 14.70
C GLU A 374 14.63 13.01 15.07
N SER A 375 13.39 12.50 15.15
CA SER A 375 13.09 11.10 15.43
C SER A 375 13.59 10.16 14.33
N LEU A 376 13.53 10.57 13.06
CA LEU A 376 14.12 9.84 11.93
C LEU A 376 15.64 9.71 12.06
N VAL A 377 16.33 10.84 12.31
CA VAL A 377 17.78 10.84 12.53
C VAL A 377 18.14 9.96 13.73
N PHE A 378 17.33 9.99 14.78
CA PHE A 378 17.53 9.17 15.96
C PHE A 378 17.28 7.68 15.69
N ALA A 379 16.26 7.32 14.92
CA ALA A 379 15.97 5.96 14.49
C ALA A 379 17.12 5.37 13.65
N TRP A 380 17.70 6.17 12.74
CA TRP A 380 18.90 5.77 12.00
C TRP A 380 20.09 5.46 12.93
N LYS A 381 20.36 6.32 13.91
CA LYS A 381 21.42 6.09 14.93
C LYS A 381 21.18 4.80 15.74
N ILE A 382 19.92 4.44 16.00
CA ILE A 382 19.58 3.17 16.64
C ILE A 382 19.97 1.99 15.74
N MET A 383 19.67 2.06 14.43
CA MET A 383 20.02 1.00 13.48
C MET A 383 21.52 0.86 13.26
N GLU A 384 22.26 1.97 13.22
CA GLU A 384 23.73 1.95 13.13
C GLU A 384 24.37 1.28 14.35
N ARG A 385 23.82 1.51 15.54
CA ARG A 385 24.34 0.93 16.79
C ARG A 385 23.92 -0.52 17.00
N ALA A 386 22.82 -0.96 16.41
CA ALA A 386 22.42 -2.36 16.42
C ALA A 386 23.42 -3.19 15.59
N SER A 387 23.97 -4.26 16.14
CA SER A 387 25.07 -5.02 15.52
C SER A 387 24.52 -6.15 14.65
N LEU A 388 23.72 -5.81 13.62
CA LEU A 388 22.96 -6.80 12.83
C LEU A 388 23.87 -7.85 12.17
N GLU A 389 25.06 -7.45 11.73
CA GLU A 389 26.05 -8.32 11.09
C GLU A 389 26.49 -9.50 11.99
N LYS A 390 26.40 -9.40 13.32
CA LYS A 390 26.76 -10.51 14.22
C LYS A 390 25.81 -11.71 14.08
N HIS A 391 24.63 -11.48 13.51
CA HIS A 391 23.60 -12.49 13.30
C HIS A 391 23.58 -13.02 11.86
N ILE A 392 24.24 -12.34 10.93
CA ILE A 392 24.23 -12.66 9.50
C ILE A 392 25.55 -13.36 9.16
N LYS A 393 25.48 -14.56 8.58
CA LYS A 393 26.68 -15.27 8.07
C LYS A 393 26.92 -14.97 6.59
N ASN A 394 25.83 -14.92 5.83
CA ASN A 394 25.72 -14.64 4.40
C ASN A 394 24.24 -14.38 4.09
N ILE A 395 23.91 -14.10 2.83
CA ILE A 395 22.53 -13.86 2.41
C ILE A 395 21.57 -15.01 2.76
N ASP A 396 21.99 -16.28 2.58
CA ASP A 396 21.14 -17.46 2.87
C ASP A 396 20.80 -17.60 4.36
N SER A 397 21.61 -17.01 5.25
CA SER A 397 21.31 -17.04 6.68
C SER A 397 20.04 -16.25 7.05
N LEU A 398 19.60 -15.32 6.19
CA LEU A 398 18.37 -14.56 6.37
C LEU A 398 17.10 -15.38 6.12
N ASP A 399 17.16 -16.53 5.43
CA ASP A 399 15.99 -17.43 5.27
C ASP A 399 15.56 -18.12 6.57
N ARG A 400 16.38 -18.02 7.62
CA ARG A 400 16.10 -18.67 8.90
C ARG A 400 15.35 -17.72 9.82
N GLN A 401 14.16 -18.11 10.26
CA GLN A 401 13.39 -17.36 11.27
C GLN A 401 14.22 -17.02 12.51
N SER A 402 15.03 -17.95 13.00
CA SER A 402 15.90 -17.72 14.17
C SER A 402 16.95 -16.62 13.98
N THR A 403 17.38 -16.37 12.73
CA THR A 403 18.30 -15.27 12.41
C THR A 403 17.54 -13.95 12.47
N LEU A 404 16.36 -13.91 11.85
CA LEU A 404 15.50 -12.74 11.83
C LEU A 404 15.06 -12.32 13.25
N ASP A 405 14.65 -13.28 14.09
CA ASP A 405 14.27 -13.03 15.48
C ASP A 405 15.43 -12.40 16.28
N LYS A 406 16.67 -12.80 16.02
CA LYS A 406 17.87 -12.23 16.68
C LYS A 406 18.16 -10.82 16.21
N ILE A 407 18.08 -10.56 14.91
CA ILE A 407 18.24 -9.22 14.31
C ILE A 407 17.26 -8.24 14.96
N TRP A 408 15.97 -8.59 15.00
CA TRP A 408 14.95 -7.72 15.59
C TRP A 408 15.07 -7.60 17.10
N LYS A 409 15.44 -8.68 17.81
CA LYS A 409 15.72 -8.60 19.25
C LYS A 409 16.87 -7.63 19.54
N ASP A 410 17.93 -7.64 18.74
CA ASP A 410 19.06 -6.72 18.91
C ASP A 410 18.67 -5.27 18.64
N LEU A 411 17.87 -5.05 17.59
CA LEU A 411 17.34 -3.72 17.26
C LEU A 411 16.39 -3.20 18.34
N ASP A 412 15.44 -4.01 18.80
CA ASP A 412 14.49 -3.65 19.86
C ASP A 412 15.24 -3.37 21.18
N THR A 413 16.24 -4.18 21.53
CA THR A 413 17.08 -3.96 22.72
C THR A 413 17.87 -2.65 22.62
N THR A 414 18.48 -2.38 21.46
CA THR A 414 19.24 -1.15 21.21
C THR A 414 18.32 0.07 21.27
N SER A 415 17.14 -0.03 20.65
CA SER A 415 16.13 1.01 20.69
C SER A 415 15.67 1.29 22.11
N MET A 416 15.27 0.27 22.88
CA MET A 416 14.84 0.44 24.27
C MET A 416 15.93 1.08 25.15
N LYS A 417 17.19 0.70 24.94
CA LYS A 417 18.33 1.30 25.67
C LYS A 417 18.51 2.78 25.32
N MET A 418 18.40 3.14 24.05
CA MET A 418 18.65 4.52 23.59
C MET A 418 17.43 5.43 23.79
N ALA A 419 16.22 4.91 23.64
CA ALA A 419 14.97 5.65 23.60
C ALA A 419 14.13 5.51 24.88
N LYS A 420 14.79 5.28 26.04
CA LYS A 420 14.15 5.21 27.36
C LYS A 420 12.97 4.21 27.40
N GLY A 421 13.20 3.00 26.90
CA GLY A 421 12.23 1.90 26.92
C GLY A 421 11.29 1.84 25.71
N LYS A 422 11.39 2.78 24.75
CA LYS A 422 10.60 2.75 23.52
C LYS A 422 11.21 1.82 22.47
N ARG A 423 10.36 1.16 21.68
CA ARG A 423 10.73 0.45 20.44
C ARG A 423 10.95 1.43 19.29
N ILE A 424 11.59 0.99 18.20
CA ILE A 424 11.95 1.87 17.09
C ILE A 424 10.72 2.44 16.38
N GLU A 425 9.64 1.68 16.30
CA GLU A 425 8.35 2.16 15.78
C GLU A 425 7.80 3.31 16.64
N GLN A 426 7.88 3.18 17.97
CA GLN A 426 7.40 4.19 18.91
C GLN A 426 8.27 5.45 18.94
N VAL A 427 9.54 5.33 18.56
CA VAL A 427 10.42 6.49 18.31
C VAL A 427 9.88 7.32 17.15
N LEU A 428 9.36 6.66 16.10
CA LEU A 428 8.82 7.30 14.90
C LEU A 428 7.35 7.72 15.02
N GLY A 429 6.85 7.89 16.25
CA GLY A 429 5.49 8.38 16.51
C GLY A 429 4.37 7.33 16.37
N LEU A 430 4.69 6.06 16.12
CA LEU A 430 3.69 5.01 16.02
C LEU A 430 3.26 4.57 17.43
N ALA A 431 2.16 5.13 17.94
CA ALA A 431 1.43 4.52 19.04
C ALA A 431 0.94 3.16 18.54
N GLU A 432 1.28 2.07 19.24
CA GLU A 432 1.01 0.65 18.91
C GLU A 432 0.22 0.45 17.61
N LEU A 433 0.82 -0.18 16.60
CA LEU A 433 0.14 -0.61 15.37
C LEU A 433 -1.09 -1.47 15.71
N LYS A 434 -2.21 -0.81 16.02
CA LYS A 434 -3.52 -1.41 16.16
C LYS A 434 -4.11 -1.38 14.78
N PRO A 435 -4.29 -2.54 14.12
CA PRO A 435 -4.96 -2.54 12.85
C PRO A 435 -6.36 -1.99 13.03
N MET A 436 -6.61 -0.81 12.45
CA MET A 436 -7.91 -0.15 12.51
C MET A 436 -8.73 -0.66 11.34
N TRP A 437 -9.82 -1.36 11.65
CA TRP A 437 -10.90 -1.61 10.72
C TRP A 437 -12.09 -0.73 11.07
N HIS A 438 -12.65 -0.06 10.07
CA HIS A 438 -14.03 0.39 10.12
C HIS A 438 -14.88 -0.80 9.68
N ALA A 439 -15.51 -1.50 10.62
CA ALA A 439 -16.61 -2.39 10.26
C ALA A 439 -17.73 -1.48 9.74
N GLY A 440 -17.78 -1.25 8.43
CA GLY A 440 -18.92 -0.62 7.78
C GLY A 440 -20.16 -1.41 8.17
N GLY A 441 -20.95 -0.84 9.09
CA GLY A 441 -22.25 -1.37 9.47
C GLY A 441 -23.22 -1.19 8.31
N PHE A 442 -23.04 -1.95 7.23
CA PHE A 442 -24.14 -2.28 6.35
C PHE A 442 -25.03 -3.25 7.12
N ALA A 443 -25.84 -2.70 8.01
CA ALA A 443 -27.09 -3.34 8.36
C ALA A 443 -27.77 -3.63 7.02
N ALA A 444 -28.01 -4.91 6.75
CA ALA A 444 -28.80 -5.36 5.62
C ALA A 444 -30.23 -4.81 5.78
N ALA A 445 -30.44 -3.55 5.42
CA ALA A 445 -31.75 -2.99 5.18
C ALA A 445 -32.25 -3.63 3.88
N GLY A 446 -33.29 -4.45 4.01
CA GLY A 446 -33.73 -5.39 3.00
C GLY A 446 -34.08 -4.74 1.67
N TYR A 447 -33.34 -5.13 0.64
CA TYR A 447 -33.84 -5.09 -0.73
C TYR A 447 -34.52 -6.44 -1.01
N ARG A 448 -35.85 -6.47 -0.94
CA ARG A 448 -36.66 -7.53 -1.55
C ARG A 448 -37.02 -7.04 -2.95
N PRO A 449 -36.63 -7.73 -4.04
CA PRO A 449 -37.24 -7.45 -5.33
C PRO A 449 -38.70 -7.91 -5.25
N ASN A 450 -39.63 -6.97 -5.47
CA ASN A 450 -41.03 -7.28 -5.73
C ASN A 450 -41.10 -8.13 -7.00
N ALA A 451 -41.48 -9.38 -6.85
CA ALA A 451 -42.17 -10.13 -7.89
C ALA A 451 -43.65 -9.89 -7.62
N ASP A 452 -44.32 -9.24 -8.58
CA ASP A 452 -45.73 -9.41 -8.95
C ASP A 452 -46.07 -8.28 -9.96
N ASN A 453 -46.12 -8.63 -11.25
CA ASN A 453 -47.24 -8.21 -12.09
C ASN A 453 -47.37 -9.13 -13.31
N ASP A 454 -48.60 -9.59 -13.45
CA ASP A 454 -49.17 -10.57 -14.36
C ASP A 454 -49.27 -10.13 -15.83
N SER A 455 -49.69 -11.12 -16.63
CA SER A 455 -50.16 -11.15 -18.04
C SER A 455 -49.04 -11.28 -19.09
N ASP A 456 -49.12 -12.16 -20.09
CA ASP A 456 -50.31 -12.70 -20.75
C ASP A 456 -49.99 -14.00 -21.54
N ASP A 457 -51.05 -14.70 -21.89
CA ASP A 457 -51.26 -16.02 -22.48
C ASP A 457 -50.37 -16.49 -23.65
N SER A 458 -50.08 -17.81 -23.70
CA SER A 458 -50.68 -18.71 -24.71
C SER A 458 -50.23 -20.17 -24.57
N ASP A 459 -51.23 -21.04 -24.73
CA ASP A 459 -51.27 -22.50 -24.62
C ASP A 459 -50.40 -23.27 -25.65
N GLU A 460 -49.96 -24.49 -25.29
CA GLU A 460 -50.48 -25.76 -25.86
C GLU A 460 -49.73 -27.01 -25.36
N GLU A 461 -50.53 -28.01 -24.93
CA GLU A 461 -50.40 -29.49 -24.97
C GLU A 461 -49.07 -30.14 -25.44
N ALA A 462 -48.56 -31.26 -24.92
CA ALA A 462 -49.24 -32.52 -24.57
C ALA A 462 -48.35 -33.48 -23.73
N VAL A 463 -49.00 -34.16 -22.77
CA VAL A 463 -48.98 -35.61 -22.46
C VAL A 463 -47.66 -36.42 -22.63
N ALA A 464 -47.15 -36.99 -21.52
CA ALA A 464 -47.13 -38.46 -21.31
C ALA A 464 -46.39 -38.87 -20.02
N ALA A 465 -47.02 -39.79 -19.29
CA ALA A 465 -46.55 -40.46 -18.08
C ALA A 465 -45.52 -41.56 -18.36
N ALA A 466 -44.60 -41.81 -17.41
CA ALA A 466 -44.00 -43.13 -17.21
C ALA A 466 -43.38 -43.28 -15.81
N GLU A 467 -43.76 -44.37 -15.15
CA GLU A 467 -43.30 -44.91 -13.87
C GLU A 467 -41.83 -45.40 -13.88
N PRO A 468 -41.21 -45.62 -12.70
CA PRO A 468 -39.77 -45.90 -12.58
C PRO A 468 -39.42 -47.39 -12.71
N THR A 469 -38.54 -47.73 -13.65
CA THR A 469 -37.90 -49.06 -13.76
C THR A 469 -36.70 -49.24 -12.81
N PRO A 470 -36.40 -50.49 -12.36
CA PRO A 470 -35.53 -50.78 -11.23
C PRO A 470 -34.03 -50.84 -11.57
N ARG A 471 -33.21 -50.53 -10.55
CA ARG A 471 -31.74 -50.55 -10.56
C ARG A 471 -31.16 -51.92 -10.97
N LYS A 472 -30.40 -51.96 -12.08
CA LYS A 472 -29.48 -53.06 -12.40
C LYS A 472 -28.20 -52.95 -11.57
N ARG A 473 -27.97 -54.01 -10.78
CA ARG A 473 -26.75 -54.33 -10.03
C ARG A 473 -25.58 -54.51 -11.02
N ARG A 474 -24.60 -53.61 -10.99
CA ARG A 474 -23.36 -53.75 -11.79
C ARG A 474 -22.44 -54.78 -11.14
N GLU A 475 -22.16 -55.83 -11.89
CA GLU A 475 -21.16 -56.86 -11.59
C GLU A 475 -19.74 -56.29 -11.73
N ARG A 476 -18.85 -56.78 -10.86
CA ARG A 476 -17.40 -56.51 -10.88
C ARG A 476 -16.76 -57.31 -12.02
N PRO A 477 -15.90 -56.71 -12.87
CA PRO A 477 -15.05 -57.49 -13.75
C PRO A 477 -13.86 -58.10 -12.97
N PRO A 478 -13.32 -59.23 -13.46
CA PRO A 478 -12.30 -60.01 -12.78
C PRO A 478 -10.91 -59.36 -12.83
N ARG A 479 -10.12 -59.74 -11.83
CA ARG A 479 -8.75 -59.34 -11.54
C ARG A 479 -7.81 -59.91 -12.61
N SER A 480 -7.27 -59.06 -13.48
CA SER A 480 -6.22 -59.42 -14.43
C SER A 480 -4.84 -59.13 -13.86
N THR A 481 -3.96 -60.09 -14.13
CA THR A 481 -2.57 -60.30 -13.72
C THR A 481 -1.56 -59.33 -14.32
N ALA A 482 -0.46 -59.16 -13.58
CA ALA A 482 0.87 -58.66 -13.99
C ALA A 482 0.97 -57.23 -14.55
N GLN A 483 1.22 -56.27 -13.66
CA GLN A 483 1.89 -55.02 -14.05
C GLN A 483 3.41 -55.23 -14.01
N PRO A 484 4.17 -54.77 -15.03
CA PRO A 484 5.63 -54.75 -14.98
C PRO A 484 6.11 -53.72 -13.94
N GLU A 485 7.25 -54.04 -13.36
CA GLU A 485 7.99 -53.25 -12.37
C GLU A 485 8.23 -51.81 -12.86
N PRO A 486 7.92 -50.76 -12.07
CA PRO A 486 8.09 -49.39 -12.51
C PRO A 486 9.58 -49.06 -12.61
N GLU A 487 10.00 -48.59 -13.79
CA GLU A 487 11.35 -48.07 -14.03
C GLU A 487 11.70 -46.97 -13.01
N PRO A 488 12.98 -46.88 -12.58
CA PRO A 488 13.41 -45.89 -11.60
C PRO A 488 13.14 -44.48 -12.10
N ALA A 489 12.48 -43.68 -11.25
CA ALA A 489 12.17 -42.29 -11.54
C ALA A 489 13.44 -41.50 -11.87
N VAL A 490 13.55 -41.06 -13.12
CA VAL A 490 14.58 -40.12 -13.57
C VAL A 490 14.32 -38.78 -12.89
N VAL A 491 15.08 -38.49 -11.83
CA VAL A 491 15.10 -37.19 -11.15
C VAL A 491 15.70 -36.17 -12.12
N LYS A 492 14.85 -35.32 -12.70
CA LYS A 492 15.29 -34.15 -13.47
C LYS A 492 15.95 -33.14 -12.52
N PRO A 493 17.15 -32.63 -12.82
CA PRO A 493 17.74 -31.53 -12.05
C PRO A 493 16.94 -30.24 -12.21
N PHE A 494 16.98 -29.45 -11.15
CA PHE A 494 16.25 -28.21 -10.90
C PHE A 494 16.92 -27.01 -11.61
N TRP A 495 16.08 -26.10 -12.14
CA TRP A 495 16.30 -24.82 -12.86
C TRP A 495 16.21 -24.83 -14.39
N VAL A 496 15.23 -24.05 -14.91
CA VAL A 496 15.40 -22.94 -15.89
C VAL A 496 14.21 -21.96 -15.74
N GLY A 497 14.53 -20.67 -15.55
CA GLY A 497 13.65 -19.57 -15.95
C GLY A 497 13.90 -19.20 -17.41
N ALA A 498 12.81 -19.13 -18.18
CA ALA A 498 12.55 -18.47 -19.47
C ALA A 498 13.49 -18.66 -20.70
N ALA A 499 12.83 -19.01 -21.83
CA ALA A 499 13.24 -18.85 -23.25
C ALA A 499 14.34 -19.85 -23.75
N ASN A 500 14.16 -20.67 -24.81
CA ASN A 500 13.55 -20.43 -26.11
C ASN A 500 13.10 -21.73 -26.82
N LEU A 501 12.25 -21.54 -27.84
CA LEU A 501 12.04 -22.42 -28.99
C LEU A 501 13.39 -22.86 -29.62
N LEU A 502 13.46 -24.14 -29.99
CA LEU A 502 14.56 -25.04 -30.42
C LEU A 502 15.42 -24.59 -31.64
N PRO A 503 16.52 -25.29 -32.07
CA PRO A 503 16.95 -26.66 -31.73
C PRO A 503 18.45 -26.94 -31.41
N ALA A 504 18.65 -28.19 -30.98
CA ALA A 504 19.81 -28.96 -30.53
C ALA A 504 21.14 -28.81 -31.29
N ASP A 505 22.26 -28.82 -30.56
CA ASP A 505 23.21 -29.96 -30.51
C ASP A 505 24.30 -29.78 -29.43
N VAL A 506 24.99 -30.88 -29.10
CA VAL A 506 26.23 -31.02 -28.29
C VAL A 506 26.06 -31.50 -26.82
N THR A 507 26.47 -32.76 -26.64
CA THR A 507 26.69 -33.57 -25.43
C THR A 507 28.09 -33.38 -24.82
N LEU A 508 28.24 -33.51 -23.49
CA LEU A 508 29.21 -34.40 -22.77
C LEU A 508 29.23 -34.18 -21.23
N GLU A 509 28.71 -35.19 -20.51
CA GLU A 509 29.29 -36.03 -19.44
C GLU A 509 30.20 -35.54 -18.26
N ASN A 510 29.81 -36.03 -17.07
CA ASN A 510 30.58 -36.68 -15.97
C ASN A 510 31.03 -35.94 -14.66
N ALA A 511 30.22 -36.14 -13.60
CA ALA A 511 30.48 -36.72 -12.24
C ALA A 511 31.48 -36.05 -11.23
N PRO A 512 31.51 -36.43 -9.91
CA PRO A 512 30.49 -37.00 -9.00
C PRO A 512 30.34 -36.28 -7.63
N ALA A 513 29.40 -36.81 -6.83
CA ALA A 513 29.01 -36.43 -5.48
C ALA A 513 30.02 -36.78 -4.36
N ALA A 514 29.96 -36.04 -3.25
CA ALA A 514 30.51 -36.47 -1.96
C ALA A 514 29.59 -36.07 -0.80
N ALA A 515 29.22 -37.08 -0.01
CA ALA A 515 28.45 -37.00 1.22
C ALA A 515 29.33 -36.61 2.43
N SER A 516 28.74 -36.00 3.46
CA SER A 516 29.28 -36.11 4.82
C SER A 516 28.21 -35.86 5.89
N ARG A 517 28.24 -36.73 6.89
CA ARG A 517 27.36 -36.88 8.06
C ARG A 517 27.78 -35.93 9.19
N GLY A 518 26.86 -35.70 10.15
CA GLY A 518 27.02 -34.83 11.34
C GLY A 518 28.11 -35.29 12.35
N PRO A 519 28.16 -34.73 13.59
CA PRO A 519 27.02 -34.69 14.51
C PRO A 519 26.91 -33.46 15.44
N THR A 520 25.82 -33.52 16.21
CA THR A 520 25.35 -32.72 17.36
C THR A 520 26.34 -32.53 18.51
N ASN A 521 26.22 -31.40 19.22
CA ASN A 521 26.47 -31.33 20.67
C ASN A 521 25.52 -30.35 21.35
N ALA A 522 24.96 -30.81 22.46
CA ALA A 522 24.13 -30.09 23.40
C ALA A 522 25.01 -29.58 24.56
N THR A 523 24.73 -28.39 25.07
CA THR A 523 25.10 -28.02 26.44
C THR A 523 24.03 -27.13 27.06
N ALA A 524 23.52 -27.60 28.19
CA ALA A 524 22.60 -26.93 29.09
C ALA A 524 23.32 -25.92 30.03
N THR A 525 22.51 -25.25 30.87
CA THR A 525 22.79 -24.39 32.05
C THR A 525 22.62 -22.89 31.80
N ASN A 526 22.14 -22.05 32.73
CA ASN A 526 21.37 -22.19 33.97
C ASN A 526 20.77 -20.80 34.29
N ASN A 527 19.61 -20.82 34.94
CA ASN A 527 19.10 -19.89 35.97
C ASN A 527 19.73 -18.49 36.16
N LEU A 528 18.87 -17.46 36.15
CA LEU A 528 18.86 -16.46 37.23
C LEU A 528 17.48 -15.77 37.32
N LYS A 529 16.74 -16.17 38.36
CA LYS A 529 15.62 -15.44 38.97
C LYS A 529 16.19 -14.23 39.71
N GLN A 530 15.62 -13.05 39.55
CA GLN A 530 15.62 -12.02 40.59
C GLN A 530 14.27 -11.30 40.64
N ASN A 531 13.75 -11.27 41.87
CA ASN A 531 12.51 -10.69 42.34
C ASN A 531 12.65 -9.18 42.65
N MET A 532 11.49 -8.53 42.81
CA MET A 532 11.18 -7.32 43.61
C MET A 532 11.11 -5.97 42.87
N PRO A 533 10.38 -4.97 43.43
CA PRO A 533 8.99 -5.02 43.86
C PRO A 533 8.15 -3.85 43.31
N SER A 534 6.84 -4.03 43.45
CA SER A 534 5.76 -3.05 43.32
C SER A 534 6.03 -1.75 44.10
N SER A 535 5.87 -0.60 43.44
CA SER A 535 5.53 0.67 44.10
C SER A 535 4.39 1.34 43.34
N GLY A 536 3.24 1.41 43.99
CA GLY A 536 2.09 2.15 43.52
C GLY A 536 2.27 3.67 43.64
N SER A 537 1.59 4.41 42.78
CA SER A 537 1.13 5.74 43.12
C SER A 537 -0.17 6.02 42.37
N LYS A 538 -1.23 6.22 43.16
CA LYS A 538 -2.56 6.64 42.72
C LYS A 538 -2.52 8.14 42.48
N ASN A 539 -3.00 8.61 41.33
CA ASN A 539 -3.61 9.93 41.17
C ASN A 539 -4.61 9.84 40.01
N GLN A 540 -5.86 9.57 40.35
CA GLN A 540 -7.02 9.67 39.47
C GLN A 540 -7.44 11.14 39.41
N THR A 541 -7.18 11.78 38.28
CA THR A 541 -7.86 13.01 37.88
C THR A 541 -9.11 12.59 37.13
N GLU A 542 -10.29 12.90 37.68
CA GLU A 542 -11.59 12.71 37.04
C GLU A 542 -11.64 13.53 35.74
N ARG A 543 -11.44 12.84 34.62
CA ARG A 543 -11.64 13.33 33.27
C ARG A 543 -12.99 12.79 32.81
N SER A 544 -13.92 13.69 32.55
CA SER A 544 -15.27 13.42 32.07
C SER A 544 -15.26 12.35 30.99
N ALA A 545 -15.99 11.26 31.22
CA ALA A 545 -15.98 10.07 30.38
C ALA A 545 -16.45 10.41 28.96
N PRO A 546 -15.66 10.07 27.92
CA PRO A 546 -16.15 10.12 26.54
C PRO A 546 -17.29 9.11 26.40
N SER A 547 -18.38 9.52 25.75
CA SER A 547 -19.52 8.67 25.41
C SER A 547 -19.04 7.30 24.94
N ALA A 548 -19.41 6.26 25.70
CA ALA A 548 -18.94 4.90 25.44
C ALA A 548 -19.32 4.50 24.02
N VAL A 549 -18.31 4.39 23.15
CA VAL A 549 -18.45 3.78 21.83
C VAL A 549 -18.90 2.35 22.08
N THR A 550 -20.17 2.06 21.79
CA THR A 550 -20.76 0.73 21.93
C THR A 550 -19.94 -0.22 21.06
N THR A 551 -19.07 -1.01 21.70
CA THR A 551 -18.27 -2.00 21.00
C THR A 551 -19.23 -3.04 20.46
N PRO A 552 -19.23 -3.34 19.14
CA PRO A 552 -20.15 -4.32 18.57
C PRO A 552 -19.99 -5.65 19.30
N SER A 553 -21.10 -6.24 19.73
CA SER A 553 -21.09 -7.52 20.43
C SER A 553 -20.64 -8.63 19.48
N LEU A 554 -19.55 -9.31 19.81
CA LEU A 554 -19.09 -10.50 19.08
C LEU A 554 -20.06 -11.68 19.29
N PRO A 555 -20.21 -12.59 18.31
CA PRO A 555 -19.49 -12.67 17.03
C PRO A 555 -20.09 -11.78 15.93
N LEU A 556 -19.22 -11.15 15.13
CA LEU A 556 -19.62 -10.31 14.00
C LEU A 556 -20.07 -11.12 12.79
N PHE A 557 -19.37 -12.23 12.48
CA PHE A 557 -19.67 -13.09 11.35
C PHE A 557 -20.43 -14.34 11.76
N ARG A 558 -21.69 -14.44 11.34
CA ARG A 558 -22.51 -15.64 11.52
C ARG A 558 -22.35 -16.57 10.32
N VAL A 559 -21.52 -17.59 10.45
CA VAL A 559 -21.10 -18.49 9.37
C VAL A 559 -21.62 -19.93 9.55
N PRO A 560 -21.70 -20.73 8.48
CA PRO A 560 -22.05 -22.15 8.61
C PRO A 560 -21.09 -22.91 9.54
N ALA A 561 -21.56 -23.94 10.23
CA ALA A 561 -20.74 -24.71 11.19
C ALA A 561 -19.42 -25.22 10.60
N ARG A 562 -19.42 -25.63 9.32
CA ARG A 562 -18.19 -26.05 8.62
C ARG A 562 -17.18 -24.89 8.47
N VAL A 563 -17.64 -23.68 8.18
CA VAL A 563 -16.78 -22.50 8.11
C VAL A 563 -16.27 -22.14 9.49
N MET A 564 -17.13 -22.22 10.53
CA MET A 564 -16.71 -22.01 11.92
C MET A 564 -15.57 -22.94 12.31
N ALA A 565 -15.67 -24.24 11.99
CA ALA A 565 -14.60 -25.21 12.24
C ALA A 565 -13.30 -24.87 11.50
N VAL A 566 -13.39 -24.30 10.29
CA VAL A 566 -12.22 -23.82 9.54
C VAL A 566 -11.63 -22.57 10.20
N SER A 567 -12.44 -21.60 10.60
CA SER A 567 -11.99 -20.38 11.28
C SER A 567 -11.35 -20.70 12.63
N ASP A 568 -12.00 -21.53 13.45
CA ASP A 568 -11.47 -22.02 14.73
C ASP A 568 -10.09 -22.62 14.55
N ARG A 569 -9.98 -23.51 13.56
CA ARG A 569 -8.72 -24.15 13.24
C ARG A 569 -7.72 -23.14 12.76
N LEU A 570 -8.02 -22.33 11.76
CA LEU A 570 -7.13 -21.29 11.22
C LEU A 570 -6.57 -20.39 12.34
N PHE A 571 -7.44 -19.84 13.18
CA PHE A 571 -7.07 -18.95 14.29
C PHE A 571 -6.50 -19.67 15.52
N SER A 572 -6.55 -21.01 15.58
CA SER A 572 -5.78 -21.80 16.56
C SER A 572 -4.26 -21.71 16.34
N ARG A 573 -3.81 -21.09 15.22
CA ARG A 573 -2.38 -20.88 14.92
C ARG A 573 -1.57 -22.19 14.89
N GLY A 574 -2.20 -23.27 14.44
CA GLY A 574 -1.59 -24.59 14.33
C GLY A 574 -1.51 -25.39 15.63
N SER A 575 -2.17 -24.95 16.71
CA SER A 575 -2.26 -25.71 17.96
C SER A 575 -3.22 -26.89 17.87
N GLU A 576 -4.25 -26.80 17.03
CA GLU A 576 -5.20 -27.88 16.79
C GLU A 576 -4.68 -28.90 15.76
N LYS A 577 -4.80 -30.18 16.10
CA LYS A 577 -4.39 -31.30 15.23
C LYS A 577 -5.28 -31.42 13.98
N GLY A 578 -4.69 -31.87 12.87
CA GLY A 578 -5.37 -32.24 11.62
C GLY A 578 -4.69 -31.66 10.38
N GLN A 579 -5.27 -31.86 9.19
CA GLN A 579 -4.87 -31.18 7.94
C GLN A 579 -5.95 -30.17 7.52
N LEU A 580 -5.56 -28.92 7.24
CA LEU A 580 -6.48 -27.88 6.77
C LEU A 580 -6.26 -27.72 5.26
N LYS A 581 -7.26 -28.01 4.42
CA LYS A 581 -7.12 -27.82 2.99
C LYS A 581 -7.20 -26.33 2.67
N PHE A 582 -6.35 -25.84 1.77
CA PHE A 582 -6.36 -24.43 1.38
C PHE A 582 -7.73 -24.03 0.81
N ALA A 583 -8.37 -24.91 0.02
CA ALA A 583 -9.71 -24.71 -0.51
C ALA A 583 -10.79 -24.46 0.58
N ASP A 584 -10.63 -25.03 1.77
CA ASP A 584 -11.53 -24.77 2.90
C ASP A 584 -11.30 -23.34 3.45
N VAL A 585 -10.05 -22.84 3.46
CA VAL A 585 -9.73 -21.45 3.80
C VAL A 585 -10.32 -20.49 2.77
N GLU A 586 -10.17 -20.79 1.47
CA GLU A 586 -10.77 -19.97 0.41
C GLU A 586 -12.29 -19.88 0.59
N LYS A 587 -12.94 -21.01 0.85
CA LYS A 587 -14.38 -21.08 1.11
C LYS A 587 -14.80 -20.34 2.39
N ALA A 588 -13.96 -20.39 3.43
CA ALA A 588 -14.22 -19.67 4.66
C ALA A 588 -14.20 -18.14 4.44
N LEU A 589 -13.18 -17.64 3.74
CA LEU A 589 -13.06 -16.21 3.42
C LEU A 589 -14.18 -15.73 2.49
N THR A 590 -14.52 -16.49 1.45
CA THR A 590 -15.62 -16.10 0.55
C THR A 590 -16.98 -16.17 1.24
N SER A 591 -17.16 -17.06 2.23
CA SER A 591 -18.42 -17.13 2.99
C SER A 591 -18.67 -15.92 3.92
N VAL A 592 -17.63 -15.15 4.24
CA VAL A 592 -17.75 -13.87 4.97
C VAL A 592 -17.72 -12.67 4.02
N GLY A 593 -17.92 -12.90 2.72
CA GLY A 593 -18.14 -11.85 1.72
C GLY A 593 -16.91 -11.45 0.90
N PHE A 594 -15.75 -12.11 1.09
CA PHE A 594 -14.59 -11.79 0.27
C PHE A 594 -14.79 -12.28 -1.17
N THR A 595 -14.38 -11.48 -2.13
CA THR A 595 -14.26 -11.88 -3.53
C THR A 595 -12.86 -12.43 -3.79
N LYS A 596 -12.78 -13.61 -4.39
CA LYS A 596 -11.50 -14.27 -4.71
C LYS A 596 -11.10 -13.96 -6.16
N GLU A 597 -9.91 -13.41 -6.32
CA GLU A 597 -9.26 -13.20 -7.62
C GLU A 597 -8.00 -14.07 -7.70
N ALA A 598 -7.94 -14.97 -8.67
CA ALA A 598 -6.69 -15.67 -8.98
C ALA A 598 -5.75 -14.69 -9.70
N ARG A 599 -4.56 -14.45 -9.13
CA ARG A 599 -3.48 -13.69 -9.79
C ARG A 599 -2.54 -14.68 -10.49
N TYR A 600 -1.48 -14.16 -11.12
CA TYR A 600 -0.48 -14.97 -11.80
C TYR A 600 0.16 -16.00 -10.84
N GLY A 601 0.21 -17.28 -11.25
CA GLY A 601 0.86 -18.36 -10.52
C GLY A 601 0.10 -18.85 -9.28
N SER A 602 0.80 -19.00 -8.15
CA SER A 602 0.23 -19.46 -6.87
C SER A 602 -0.29 -18.33 -5.98
N VAL A 603 -0.28 -17.08 -6.44
CA VAL A 603 -0.76 -15.93 -5.67
C VAL A 603 -2.28 -15.82 -5.77
N VAL A 604 -2.96 -15.74 -4.63
CA VAL A 604 -4.41 -15.52 -4.55
C VAL A 604 -4.68 -14.21 -3.81
N ARG A 605 -5.54 -13.37 -4.39
CA ARG A 605 -6.02 -12.13 -3.78
C ARG A 605 -7.46 -12.33 -3.32
N PHE A 606 -7.75 -11.97 -2.08
CA PHE A 606 -9.09 -11.91 -1.52
C PHE A 606 -9.43 -10.45 -1.26
N THR A 607 -10.31 -9.89 -2.08
CA THR A 607 -10.82 -8.52 -1.93
C THR A 607 -11.97 -8.56 -0.90
N PRO A 608 -11.92 -7.81 0.21
CA PRO A 608 -12.99 -7.82 1.22
C PRO A 608 -14.32 -7.28 0.67
N PRO A 609 -15.45 -7.59 1.34
CA PRO A 609 -16.76 -7.04 0.96
C PRO A 609 -16.86 -5.53 1.17
N ASP A 610 -16.10 -4.99 2.11
CA ASP A 610 -15.93 -3.55 2.27
C ASP A 610 -15.02 -3.03 1.15
N PRO A 611 -15.49 -2.14 0.26
CA PRO A 611 -14.66 -1.55 -0.78
C PRO A 611 -13.49 -0.74 -0.22
N GLN A 612 -13.55 -0.30 1.05
CA GLN A 612 -12.45 0.37 1.74
C GLN A 612 -11.44 -0.62 2.36
N GLY A 613 -11.79 -1.90 2.41
CA GLY A 613 -10.98 -2.92 3.03
C GLY A 613 -9.76 -3.27 2.17
N ILE A 614 -8.62 -3.49 2.84
CA ILE A 614 -7.38 -3.88 2.18
C ILE A 614 -7.51 -5.33 1.70
N PRO A 615 -7.14 -5.66 0.45
CA PRO A 615 -7.13 -7.04 -0.03
C PRO A 615 -6.15 -7.93 0.74
N PHE A 616 -6.59 -9.13 1.12
CA PHE A 616 -5.72 -10.14 1.68
C PHE A 616 -5.05 -10.94 0.56
N ILE A 617 -3.72 -10.86 0.46
CA ILE A 617 -2.95 -11.57 -0.56
C ILE A 617 -2.16 -12.68 0.13
N CYS A 618 -2.25 -13.90 -0.40
CA CYS A 618 -1.44 -15.02 0.09
C CYS A 618 -1.07 -16.00 -1.01
N HIS A 619 -0.02 -16.79 -0.78
CA HIS A 619 0.39 -17.85 -1.67
C HIS A 619 -0.36 -19.15 -1.35
N LYS A 620 -1.01 -19.72 -2.37
CA LYS A 620 -1.58 -21.06 -2.35
C LYS A 620 -0.45 -22.10 -2.28
N PRO A 621 -0.54 -23.11 -1.39
CA PRO A 621 0.40 -24.22 -1.38
C PRO A 621 0.45 -24.93 -2.75
N HIS A 622 1.64 -25.37 -3.16
CA HIS A 622 1.79 -26.17 -4.37
C HIS A 622 1.40 -27.64 -4.13
N GLY A 623 0.83 -28.30 -5.14
CA GLY A 623 0.42 -29.72 -5.09
C GLY A 623 -1.00 -29.97 -5.60
N THR A 624 -1.34 -31.24 -5.81
CA THR A 624 -2.68 -31.69 -6.24
C THR A 624 -3.74 -31.49 -5.14
N ASP A 625 -3.35 -31.66 -3.88
CA ASP A 625 -4.17 -31.37 -2.69
C ASP A 625 -3.42 -30.36 -1.80
N PRO A 626 -3.58 -29.04 -2.02
CA PRO A 626 -2.84 -28.02 -1.29
C PRO A 626 -3.28 -27.97 0.16
N VAL A 627 -2.47 -28.54 1.05
CA VAL A 627 -2.67 -28.51 2.51
C VAL A 627 -1.94 -27.31 3.11
N VAL A 628 -2.64 -26.59 3.99
CA VAL A 628 -2.10 -25.49 4.78
C VAL A 628 -1.26 -26.08 5.91
N SER A 629 0.06 -25.87 5.85
CA SER A 629 0.97 -26.27 6.92
C SER A 629 0.70 -25.45 8.18
N PRO A 630 1.06 -25.93 9.39
CA PRO A 630 0.91 -25.14 10.62
C PRO A 630 1.63 -23.79 10.59
N VAL A 631 2.72 -23.68 9.81
CA VAL A 631 3.43 -22.40 9.59
C VAL A 631 2.59 -21.48 8.72
N LEU A 632 2.10 -21.95 7.57
CA LEU A 632 1.25 -21.14 6.70
C LEU A 632 -0.06 -20.74 7.39
N GLN A 633 -0.63 -21.62 8.21
CA GLN A 633 -1.81 -21.34 9.02
C GLN A 633 -1.57 -20.19 10.01
N ARG A 634 -0.41 -20.18 10.67
CA ARG A 634 0.02 -19.06 11.53
C ARG A 634 0.17 -17.77 10.74
N ASN A 635 0.75 -17.82 9.55
CA ASN A 635 0.93 -16.65 8.71
C ASN A 635 -0.40 -16.10 8.21
N ILE A 636 -1.31 -16.96 7.72
CA ILE A 636 -2.66 -16.54 7.29
C ILE A 636 -3.42 -15.94 8.47
N ALA A 637 -3.47 -16.62 9.63
CA ALA A 637 -4.17 -16.09 10.81
C ALA A 637 -3.54 -14.80 11.33
N GLY A 638 -2.20 -14.70 11.29
CA GLY A 638 -1.44 -13.50 11.64
C GLY A 638 -1.76 -12.33 10.71
N HIS A 639 -1.77 -12.57 9.40
CA HIS A 639 -2.14 -11.57 8.39
C HIS A 639 -3.60 -11.16 8.49
N LEU A 640 -4.55 -12.09 8.67
CA LEU A 640 -5.95 -11.74 8.85
C LEU A 640 -6.17 -10.94 10.15
N ASN A 641 -5.44 -11.27 11.22
CA ASN A 641 -5.46 -10.49 12.45
C ASN A 641 -4.83 -9.10 12.26
N ALA A 642 -3.71 -9.02 11.56
CA ALA A 642 -3.01 -7.77 11.26
C ALA A 642 -3.75 -6.89 10.26
N LEU A 643 -4.54 -7.47 9.35
CA LEU A 643 -5.32 -6.72 8.37
C LEU A 643 -6.68 -6.30 8.94
N TYR A 644 -7.37 -7.23 9.59
CA TYR A 644 -8.79 -7.10 9.93
C TYR A 644 -9.08 -7.10 11.43
N GLY A 645 -8.07 -7.28 12.28
CA GLY A 645 -8.26 -7.47 13.73
C GLY A 645 -8.90 -8.81 14.09
N TRP A 646 -9.12 -9.71 13.12
CA TRP A 646 -9.89 -10.92 13.31
C TRP A 646 -9.20 -11.89 14.26
N THR A 647 -10.00 -12.41 15.18
CA THR A 647 -9.67 -13.53 16.06
C THR A 647 -10.74 -14.61 15.91
N LYS A 648 -10.56 -15.74 16.58
CA LYS A 648 -11.56 -16.81 16.64
C LYS A 648 -12.95 -16.28 17.06
N ASP A 649 -12.98 -15.33 17.99
CA ASP A 649 -14.23 -14.79 18.57
C ASP A 649 -15.06 -13.96 17.59
N TRP A 650 -14.50 -13.58 16.44
CA TRP A 650 -15.23 -12.86 15.39
C TRP A 650 -16.23 -13.74 14.65
N PHE A 651 -16.09 -15.07 14.76
CA PHE A 651 -16.90 -16.03 14.05
C PHE A 651 -17.86 -16.72 15.02
N GLY A 652 -19.09 -16.89 14.59
CA GLY A 652 -20.11 -17.64 15.30
C GLY A 652 -20.91 -18.50 14.35
N VAL A 653 -21.48 -19.59 14.87
CA VAL A 653 -22.37 -20.43 14.07
C VAL A 653 -23.63 -19.64 13.72
N LYS A 654 -24.01 -19.64 12.45
CA LYS A 654 -25.31 -19.15 11.98
C LYS A 654 -26.38 -20.09 12.50
N THR A 655 -27.13 -19.67 13.51
CA THR A 655 -28.27 -20.44 14.02
C THR A 655 -29.27 -20.61 12.88
N PRO A 656 -29.69 -21.84 12.53
CA PRO A 656 -30.74 -22.02 11.55
C PRO A 656 -31.98 -21.29 12.05
N ILE A 657 -32.49 -20.36 11.24
CA ILE A 657 -33.77 -19.72 11.52
C ILE A 657 -34.80 -20.86 11.49
N PRO A 658 -35.51 -21.16 12.59
CA PRO A 658 -36.54 -22.18 12.57
C PRO A 658 -37.51 -21.83 11.45
N ARG A 659 -37.82 -22.80 10.59
CA ARG A 659 -38.88 -22.61 9.59
C ARG A 659 -40.14 -22.31 10.39
N LEU A 660 -40.70 -21.12 10.21
CA LEU A 660 -42.04 -20.82 10.70
C LEU A 660 -42.97 -21.81 9.97
N GLU A 661 -43.57 -22.71 10.74
CA GLU A 661 -44.57 -23.67 10.27
C GLU A 661 -45.85 -22.97 9.83
#